data_AF-U2Z1E2-F1
#
_entry.id   AF-U2Z1E2-F1
#
_cell.length_a   1.000
_cell.length_b   1.000
_cell.length_c   1.000
_cell.angle_alpha   90.00
_cell.angle_beta   90.00
_cell.angle_gamma   90.00
#
_symmetry.space_group_name_H-M   'P 1'
#
loop_
_entity.id
_entity.type
_entity.pdbx_description
1 polymer ?
#
loop_
_entity_poly.entity_id
_entity_poly.type
_entity_poly.pdbx_seq_one_letter_code
_entity_poly.pdbx_strand_id
1 'polypeptide(L)'
;MANMETPEEAAESLGKLVIKLLWELAKLVLPIVAVAMLAPWAALALVATFALLTGLCARLGWRRVAAVLSWLLTAAVIGLSFSLFAWLSAWWAVPLCALLLLFGLALVASYEKRLGLAKAKPHIAEIASSSGSSAWGGGDLQTPEGETIRTFAWGEIAMGGPTYGSYLFPDGVLLEGLGASVRFSASGRYFAAPLPSRERWGLLILDRQQRRVYRNAEIGEFWEIDEFSDEAIGGRHSPLVGNQGYRMPLAELLAQSEGVDLVAVRDLWLEPGWSVELGGRDFPAPAAAHSLRGIPYLPETLRELEDPLQPLRYPALRLEIDGEPSDLLLAADELPLWRDDGQALVCRIGRAWPKTLWLWQAGQGWRELPEPWMAAEAEPGLLWDEPCALSQTELHLRGRLATAQLDHLGFGYQLQHYYGEVETVIGHDPEGRLLLGEQQGAGLTRVLPLQAKGVRGEGAVLGEAMMGGVSPRFEWRRDSRDGRLGAYACRIGDWQLEGEWLLDHRVSDCGRFLALIAFAEAPAVPHRLCVADLQRRVLLEFAQRPLIAGLLDFRAGVLSLACIVGRLGRDERDTALHRYDQAAPAAEQAAGFVERDEHSRLYQRRLALRVAADGLQALPGWRLVERPQVANADGDFILPAPGGRDAAWLFGAQSEYRDGYPRERHPRGDGCLLTASRIGLADVGPALIWSADGRYLALTRHVPRMQATESADTDLWYLLLLDMQARTLRQGEQHLGCMPHFLRFDAHGIEWRVLPTDWEHEDSAAEWQACRQPLEALLALPAAPLQPSGELWLPAAELARAEQWQGLDRRHLQAWCNMR
;
A
#
# COMPACT_ATOMS: atom_id res chain seq x y z
N MET A 1 -2.45 -4.22 -9.79
CA MET A 1 -3.19 -3.14 -9.11
C MET A 1 -2.32 -1.91 -9.14
N ALA A 2 -2.41 -1.13 -10.21
CA ALA A 2 -1.87 0.21 -10.23
C ALA A 2 -3.00 1.11 -9.75
N ASN A 3 -2.75 1.96 -8.74
CA ASN A 3 -3.60 3.11 -8.50
C ASN A 3 -3.65 3.88 -9.82
N MET A 4 -4.80 3.88 -10.49
CA MET A 4 -5.05 4.82 -11.57
C MET A 4 -5.24 6.17 -10.91
N GLU A 5 -4.14 6.88 -10.68
CA GLU A 5 -4.15 8.32 -10.51
C GLU A 5 -4.76 8.90 -11.79
N THR A 6 -5.90 9.56 -11.63
CA THR A 6 -6.52 10.31 -12.71
C THR A 6 -5.59 11.48 -13.10
N PRO A 7 -5.57 11.92 -14.38
CA PRO A 7 -4.73 13.03 -14.85
C PRO A 7 -5.06 14.41 -14.25
N GLU A 8 -5.81 14.50 -13.15
CA GLU A 8 -6.04 15.74 -12.41
C GLU A 8 -4.89 16.10 -11.45
N GLU A 9 -3.95 15.19 -11.21
CA GLU A 9 -2.74 15.45 -10.42
C GLU A 9 -1.49 15.67 -11.29
N ALA A 10 -1.61 16.52 -12.32
CA ALA A 10 -0.43 17.25 -12.80
C ALA A 10 0.00 18.20 -11.68
N ALA A 11 0.80 17.69 -10.74
CA ALA A 11 1.19 18.34 -9.50
C ALA A 11 1.64 19.80 -9.73
N GLU A 12 0.73 20.75 -9.49
CA GLU A 12 1.11 22.15 -9.28
C GLU A 12 2.16 22.12 -8.16
N SER A 13 3.41 22.56 -8.43
CA SER A 13 4.49 22.52 -7.44
C SER A 13 4.00 23.03 -6.09
N LEU A 14 4.35 22.37 -4.98
CA LEU A 14 3.89 22.69 -3.62
C LEU A 14 3.98 24.20 -3.31
N GLY A 15 5.02 24.88 -3.81
CA GLY A 15 5.17 26.34 -3.67
C GLY A 15 4.05 27.16 -4.35
N LYS A 16 3.60 26.76 -5.54
CA LYS A 16 2.44 27.38 -6.22
C LYS A 16 1.14 27.12 -5.44
N LEU A 17 0.94 25.90 -4.95
CA LEU A 17 -0.22 25.55 -4.13
C LEU A 17 -0.25 26.38 -2.84
N VAL A 18 0.88 26.53 -2.15
CA VAL A 18 0.99 27.34 -0.93
C VAL A 18 0.72 28.82 -1.22
N ILE A 19 1.24 29.38 -2.31
CA ILE A 19 0.97 30.77 -2.70
C ILE A 19 -0.52 30.96 -3.05
N LYS A 20 -1.11 30.02 -3.78
CA LYS A 20 -2.54 30.02 -4.13
C LYS A 20 -3.40 29.93 -2.87
N LEU A 21 -3.04 29.06 -1.93
CA LEU A 21 -3.68 28.91 -0.63
C LEU A 21 -3.58 30.20 0.19
N LEU A 22 -2.38 30.81 0.31
CA LEU A 22 -2.18 32.08 1.01
C LEU A 22 -3.00 33.21 0.38
N TRP A 23 -3.11 33.24 -0.95
CA TRP A 23 -3.92 34.22 -1.66
C TRP A 23 -5.43 34.02 -1.42
N GLU A 24 -5.93 32.78 -1.44
CA GLU A 24 -7.33 32.50 -1.12
C GLU A 24 -7.67 32.77 0.36
N LEU A 25 -6.76 32.46 1.29
CA LEU A 25 -6.86 32.84 2.70
C LEU A 25 -6.88 34.35 2.88
N ALA A 26 -6.00 35.08 2.18
CA ALA A 26 -5.97 36.54 2.24
C ALA A 26 -7.29 37.16 1.74
N LYS A 27 -7.85 36.65 0.64
CA LYS A 27 -9.18 37.06 0.16
C LYS A 27 -10.23 36.85 1.24
N LEU A 28 -10.24 35.70 1.92
CA LEU A 28 -11.23 35.40 2.95
C LEU A 28 -11.11 36.28 4.20
N VAL A 29 -9.89 36.42 4.73
CA VAL A 29 -9.64 37.00 6.06
C VAL A 29 -9.53 38.53 6.03
N LEU A 30 -8.91 39.10 4.99
CA LEU A 30 -8.62 40.55 4.94
C LEU A 30 -9.89 41.42 5.04
N PRO A 31 -11.02 41.13 4.37
CA PRO A 31 -12.23 41.91 4.52
C PRO A 31 -12.82 41.82 5.93
N ILE A 32 -12.78 40.64 6.57
CA ILE A 32 -13.27 40.46 7.94
C ILE A 32 -12.45 41.32 8.90
N VAL A 33 -11.12 41.27 8.80
CA VAL A 33 -10.21 42.05 9.64
C VAL A 33 -10.39 43.55 9.42
N ALA A 34 -10.51 43.99 8.16
CA ALA A 34 -10.74 45.40 7.84
C ALA A 34 -12.00 45.95 8.50
N VAL A 35 -13.09 45.17 8.55
CA VAL A 35 -14.32 45.57 9.24
C VAL A 35 -14.18 45.46 10.76
N ALA A 36 -13.47 44.45 11.27
CA ALA A 36 -13.21 44.28 12.70
C ALA A 36 -12.43 45.46 13.32
N MET A 37 -11.58 46.13 12.54
CA MET A 37 -10.81 47.31 12.99
C MET A 37 -11.62 48.61 13.04
N LEU A 38 -12.84 48.63 12.49
CA LEU A 38 -13.71 49.80 12.54
C LEU A 38 -14.41 49.93 13.90
N ALA A 39 -14.87 51.13 14.24
CA ALA A 39 -15.79 51.30 15.35
C ALA A 39 -17.12 50.59 15.05
N PRO A 40 -17.84 50.02 16.05
CA PRO A 40 -19.03 49.19 15.80
C PRO A 40 -20.13 49.86 14.96
N TRP A 41 -20.32 51.17 15.13
CA TRP A 41 -21.28 51.94 14.34
C TRP A 41 -20.87 52.09 12.86
N ALA A 42 -19.56 52.21 12.59
CA ALA A 42 -19.03 52.27 11.23
C ALA A 42 -19.07 50.89 10.55
N ALA A 43 -18.76 49.82 11.29
CA ALA A 43 -18.94 48.45 10.83
C ALA A 43 -20.41 48.15 10.50
N LEU A 44 -21.36 48.59 11.35
CA LEU A 44 -22.79 48.44 11.11
C LEU A 44 -23.26 49.22 9.88
N ALA A 45 -22.76 50.44 9.68
CA ALA A 45 -23.05 51.24 8.48
C ALA A 45 -22.55 50.55 7.21
N LEU A 46 -21.40 49.87 7.28
CA LEU A 46 -20.84 49.12 6.16
C LEU A 46 -21.68 47.86 5.84
N VAL A 47 -22.14 47.13 6.86
CA VAL A 47 -23.09 46.01 6.71
C VAL A 47 -24.37 46.50 6.02
N ALA A 48 -24.95 47.61 6.47
CA ALA A 48 -26.15 48.19 5.85
C ALA A 48 -25.90 48.62 4.40
N THR A 49 -24.72 49.19 4.12
CA THR A 49 -24.31 49.61 2.78
C THR A 49 -24.18 48.42 1.84
N PHE A 50 -23.47 47.36 2.25
CA PHE A 50 -23.35 46.14 1.45
C PHE A 50 -24.71 45.47 1.25
N ALA A 51 -25.56 45.40 2.27
CA ALA A 51 -26.92 44.87 2.12
C ALA A 51 -27.72 45.65 1.07
N LEU A 52 -27.66 46.98 1.10
CA LEU A 52 -28.33 47.84 0.12
C LEU A 52 -27.79 47.64 -1.30
N LEU A 53 -26.45 47.63 -1.46
CA LEU A 53 -25.80 47.43 -2.76
C LEU A 53 -26.08 46.04 -3.32
N THR A 54 -26.01 44.99 -2.51
CA THR A 54 -26.38 43.62 -2.90
C THR A 54 -27.82 43.57 -3.42
N GLY A 55 -28.77 44.17 -2.70
CA GLY A 55 -30.17 44.25 -3.13
C GLY A 55 -30.39 45.04 -4.41
N LEU A 56 -29.67 46.16 -4.58
CA LEU A 56 -29.76 46.99 -5.78
C LEU A 56 -29.18 46.26 -7.00
N CYS A 57 -27.98 45.68 -6.88
CA CYS A 57 -27.35 44.90 -7.94
C CYS A 57 -28.18 43.67 -8.31
N ALA A 58 -28.75 42.97 -7.32
CA ALA A 58 -29.64 41.82 -7.58
C ALA A 58 -30.89 42.25 -8.36
N ARG A 59 -31.53 43.37 -8.00
CA ARG A 59 -32.71 43.89 -8.72
C ARG A 59 -32.40 44.41 -10.12
N LEU A 60 -31.20 44.96 -10.34
CA LEU A 60 -30.72 45.40 -11.65
C LEU A 60 -30.25 44.23 -12.54
N GLY A 61 -30.31 42.99 -12.05
CA GLY A 61 -29.92 41.79 -12.80
C GLY A 61 -28.41 41.51 -12.80
N TRP A 62 -27.61 42.28 -12.06
CA TRP A 62 -26.15 42.10 -11.96
C TRP A 62 -25.79 41.01 -10.94
N ARG A 63 -26.23 39.77 -11.20
CA ARG A 63 -26.14 38.65 -10.24
C ARG A 63 -24.72 38.33 -9.79
N ARG A 64 -23.73 38.38 -10.69
CA ARG A 64 -22.31 38.15 -10.34
C ARG A 64 -21.77 39.19 -9.34
N VAL A 65 -22.09 40.47 -9.58
CA VAL A 65 -21.70 41.57 -8.69
C VAL A 65 -22.43 41.46 -7.35
N ALA A 66 -23.72 41.13 -7.39
CA ALA A 66 -24.51 40.90 -6.18
C ALA A 66 -23.99 39.72 -5.34
N ALA A 67 -23.52 38.63 -5.95
CA ALA A 67 -22.90 37.51 -5.25
C ALA A 67 -21.59 37.92 -4.53
N VAL A 68 -20.73 38.69 -5.20
CA VAL A 68 -19.50 39.23 -4.58
C VAL A 68 -19.84 40.18 -3.43
N LEU A 69 -20.82 41.06 -3.60
CA LEU A 69 -21.28 41.97 -2.55
C LEU A 69 -21.95 41.22 -1.38
N SER A 70 -22.63 40.09 -1.64
CA SER A 70 -23.22 39.24 -0.59
C SER A 70 -22.15 38.52 0.23
N TRP A 71 -21.07 38.08 -0.42
CA TRP A 71 -19.90 37.56 0.28
C TRP A 71 -19.22 38.65 1.13
N LEU A 72 -19.06 39.87 0.61
CA LEU A 72 -18.56 41.02 1.39
C LEU A 72 -19.49 41.38 2.56
N LEU A 73 -20.81 41.26 2.38
CA LEU A 73 -21.80 41.43 3.43
C LEU A 73 -21.62 40.38 4.54
N THR A 74 -21.41 39.12 4.17
CA THR A 74 -21.09 38.03 5.11
C THR A 74 -19.83 38.35 5.91
N ALA A 75 -18.75 38.73 5.21
CA ALA A 75 -17.50 39.12 5.85
C ALA A 75 -17.67 40.33 6.78
N ALA A 76 -18.49 41.31 6.40
CA ALA A 76 -18.78 42.48 7.22
C ALA A 76 -19.61 42.15 8.47
N VAL A 77 -20.54 41.17 8.41
CA VAL A 77 -21.27 40.68 9.59
C VAL A 77 -20.34 39.96 10.57
N ILE A 78 -19.42 39.14 10.07
CA ILE A 78 -18.39 38.49 10.89
C ILE A 78 -17.49 39.56 11.52
N GLY A 79 -16.99 40.50 10.72
CA GLY A 79 -16.14 41.60 11.18
C GLY A 79 -16.83 42.51 12.20
N LEU A 80 -18.12 42.81 12.02
CA LEU A 80 -18.94 43.56 12.99
C LEU A 80 -19.00 42.84 14.35
N SER A 81 -19.11 41.51 14.35
CA SER A 81 -19.09 40.71 15.58
C SER A 81 -17.77 40.89 16.35
N PHE A 82 -16.64 40.89 15.63
CA PHE A 82 -15.32 41.13 16.22
C PHE A 82 -15.09 42.59 16.65
N SER A 83 -15.56 43.56 15.85
CA SER A 83 -15.52 44.99 16.19
C SER A 83 -16.29 45.27 17.50
N LEU A 84 -17.48 44.67 17.64
CA LEU A 84 -18.30 44.77 18.85
C LEU A 84 -17.63 44.09 20.05
N PHE A 85 -17.01 42.92 19.85
CA PHE A 85 -16.26 42.22 20.90
C PHE A 85 -15.09 43.06 21.41
N ALA A 86 -14.32 43.67 20.51
CA ALA A 86 -13.18 44.52 20.87
C ALA A 86 -13.58 45.79 21.65
N TRP A 87 -14.82 46.25 21.49
CA TRP A 87 -15.36 47.44 22.18
C TRP A 87 -16.04 47.15 23.51
N LEU A 88 -16.41 45.90 23.78
CA LEU A 88 -17.12 45.49 24.99
C LEU A 88 -16.16 44.83 25.97
N SER A 89 -15.89 45.47 27.11
CA SER A 89 -14.95 44.97 28.13
C SER A 89 -15.55 43.95 29.12
N ALA A 90 -16.74 43.42 28.84
CA ALA A 90 -17.50 42.60 29.78
C ALA A 90 -17.65 41.14 29.33
N TRP A 91 -17.67 40.21 30.28
CA TRP A 91 -17.84 38.77 30.08
C TRP A 91 -19.13 38.36 29.32
N TRP A 92 -20.14 39.22 29.26
CA TRP A 92 -21.34 39.03 28.42
C TRP A 92 -21.12 39.36 26.93
N ALA A 93 -19.97 39.91 26.54
CA ALA A 93 -19.66 40.23 25.15
C ALA A 93 -19.59 38.98 24.27
N VAL A 94 -19.05 37.87 24.79
CA VAL A 94 -18.93 36.59 24.07
C VAL A 94 -20.29 36.05 23.61
N PRO A 95 -21.28 35.82 24.50
CA PRO A 95 -22.59 35.32 24.07
C PRO A 95 -23.35 36.31 23.18
N LEU A 96 -23.21 37.63 23.41
CA LEU A 96 -23.85 38.63 22.55
C LEU A 96 -23.27 38.64 21.13
N CYS A 97 -21.95 38.54 20.99
CA CYS A 97 -21.29 38.47 19.68
C CYS A 97 -21.62 37.15 18.96
N ALA A 98 -21.71 36.04 19.70
CA ALA A 98 -22.15 34.76 19.14
C ALA A 98 -23.59 34.84 18.61
N LEU A 99 -24.51 35.48 19.36
CA LEU A 99 -25.88 35.71 18.90
C LEU A 99 -25.94 36.62 17.68
N LEU A 100 -25.17 37.71 17.67
CA LEU A 100 -25.09 38.64 16.55
C LEU A 100 -24.54 37.96 15.28
N LEU A 101 -23.52 37.12 15.43
CA LEU A 101 -22.96 36.34 14.34
C LEU A 101 -23.99 35.35 13.78
N LEU A 102 -24.60 34.53 14.63
CA LEU A 102 -25.57 33.52 14.20
C LEU A 102 -26.80 34.16 13.54
N PHE A 103 -27.37 35.19 14.17
CA PHE A 103 -28.53 35.88 13.63
C PHE A 103 -28.20 36.68 12.38
N GLY A 104 -27.03 37.33 12.35
CA GLY A 104 -26.55 38.07 11.19
C GLY A 104 -26.34 37.16 9.98
N LEU A 105 -25.66 36.03 10.15
CA LEU A 105 -25.47 35.04 9.08
C LEU A 105 -26.81 34.44 8.63
N ALA A 106 -27.75 34.16 9.55
CA ALA A 106 -29.08 33.70 9.19
C ALA A 106 -29.87 34.74 8.39
N LEU A 107 -29.75 36.02 8.73
CA LEU A 107 -30.35 37.12 7.97
C LEU A 107 -29.74 37.26 6.58
N VAL A 108 -28.40 37.17 6.44
CA VAL A 108 -27.73 37.19 5.14
C VAL A 108 -28.19 36.02 4.29
N ALA A 109 -28.21 34.80 4.84
CA ALA A 109 -28.69 33.61 4.12
C ALA A 109 -30.18 33.73 3.71
N SER A 110 -31.04 34.32 4.56
CA SER A 110 -32.43 34.61 4.22
C SER A 110 -32.54 35.66 3.11
N TYR A 111 -31.67 36.66 3.14
CA TYR A 111 -31.61 37.73 2.15
C TYR A 111 -31.13 37.23 0.78
N GLU A 112 -30.08 36.40 0.75
CA GLU A 112 -29.60 35.72 -0.46
C GLU A 112 -30.68 34.87 -1.12
N LYS A 113 -31.45 34.11 -0.32
CA LYS A 113 -32.60 33.34 -0.81
C LYS A 113 -33.67 34.24 -1.42
N ARG A 114 -34.02 35.36 -0.77
CA ARG A 114 -35.01 36.31 -1.29
C ARG A 114 -34.56 37.01 -2.58
N LEU A 115 -33.25 37.22 -2.74
CA LEU A 115 -32.67 37.86 -3.92
C LEU A 115 -32.37 36.88 -5.06
N GLY A 116 -32.57 35.58 -4.86
CA GLY A 116 -32.23 34.54 -5.85
C GLY A 116 -30.73 34.41 -6.09
N LEU A 117 -29.91 34.72 -5.08
CA LEU A 117 -28.45 34.57 -5.10
C LEU A 117 -27.99 33.24 -4.51
N ALA A 118 -28.85 32.59 -3.70
CA ALA A 118 -28.57 31.26 -3.18
C ALA A 118 -28.56 30.22 -4.31
N LYS A 119 -27.62 29.28 -4.26
CA LYS A 119 -27.60 28.10 -5.14
C LYS A 119 -28.95 27.37 -5.03
N ALA A 120 -29.59 27.09 -6.16
CA ALA A 120 -30.84 26.34 -6.18
C ALA A 120 -30.54 24.88 -5.81
N LYS A 121 -31.38 24.31 -4.96
CA LYS A 121 -31.26 22.93 -4.51
C LYS A 121 -32.34 22.07 -5.19
N PRO A 122 -32.07 20.78 -5.41
CA PRO A 122 -33.10 19.84 -5.85
C PRO A 122 -34.30 19.88 -4.90
N HIS A 123 -35.50 19.86 -5.48
CA HIS A 123 -36.75 19.81 -4.71
C HIS A 123 -37.19 18.36 -4.57
N ILE A 124 -37.76 18.01 -3.42
CA ILE A 124 -38.36 16.69 -3.22
C ILE A 124 -39.51 16.52 -4.22
N ALA A 125 -39.50 15.41 -4.93
CA ALA A 125 -40.51 15.03 -5.91
C ALA A 125 -40.98 13.59 -5.66
N GLU A 126 -42.19 13.28 -6.13
CA GLU A 126 -42.65 11.89 -6.19
C GLU A 126 -41.77 11.10 -7.17
N ILE A 127 -41.43 9.86 -6.81
CA ILE A 127 -40.61 8.98 -7.65
C ILE A 127 -41.39 8.67 -8.93
N ALA A 128 -40.74 8.80 -10.09
CA ALA A 128 -41.35 8.52 -11.38
C ALA A 128 -41.79 7.05 -11.47
N SER A 129 -42.85 6.78 -12.25
CA SER A 129 -43.40 5.42 -12.42
C SER A 129 -42.49 4.48 -13.22
N SER A 130 -41.51 5.02 -13.96
CA SER A 130 -40.47 4.26 -14.64
C SER A 130 -39.10 4.58 -14.02
N SER A 131 -38.42 3.53 -13.53
CA SER A 131 -37.06 3.67 -12.98
C SER A 131 -36.03 3.86 -14.09
N GLY A 132 -35.03 4.70 -13.83
CA GLY A 132 -33.83 4.84 -14.67
C GLY A 132 -32.93 3.60 -14.67
N SER A 133 -31.79 3.72 -15.36
CA SER A 133 -30.70 2.75 -15.29
C SER A 133 -30.10 2.74 -13.88
N SER A 134 -29.65 1.57 -13.43
CA SER A 134 -29.10 1.43 -12.07
C SER A 134 -27.74 2.11 -11.94
N ALA A 135 -27.44 2.65 -10.76
CA ALA A 135 -26.10 3.13 -10.45
C ALA A 135 -25.07 1.99 -10.28
N TRP A 136 -25.51 0.72 -10.19
CA TRP A 136 -24.65 -0.46 -10.02
C TRP A 136 -24.42 -1.26 -11.29
N GLY A 137 -25.01 -0.87 -12.43
CA GLY A 137 -24.92 -1.63 -13.66
C GLY A 137 -25.04 -0.77 -14.91
N GLY A 138 -24.10 -0.94 -15.83
CA GLY A 138 -24.13 -0.36 -17.18
C GLY A 138 -24.71 -1.36 -18.19
N GLY A 139 -25.44 -0.87 -19.19
CA GLY A 139 -25.88 -1.64 -20.35
C GLY A 139 -25.42 -0.97 -21.65
N ASP A 140 -25.66 -1.62 -22.79
CA ASP A 140 -25.42 -1.04 -24.09
C ASP A 140 -26.25 0.24 -24.25
N LEU A 141 -25.55 1.37 -24.43
CA LEU A 141 -26.17 2.68 -24.52
C LEU A 141 -26.22 3.10 -25.99
N GLN A 142 -27.36 3.62 -26.41
CA GLN A 142 -27.53 4.22 -27.73
C GLN A 142 -27.82 5.71 -27.60
N THR A 143 -27.37 6.48 -28.58
CA THR A 143 -27.83 7.85 -28.76
C THR A 143 -29.33 7.85 -29.10
N PRO A 144 -30.04 8.98 -28.94
CA PRO A 144 -31.42 9.15 -29.40
C PRO A 144 -31.60 8.89 -30.91
N GLU A 145 -30.51 9.00 -31.68
CA GLU A 145 -30.47 8.72 -33.11
C GLU A 145 -30.29 7.21 -33.43
N GLY A 146 -30.13 6.36 -32.41
CA GLY A 146 -29.95 4.91 -32.54
C GLY A 146 -28.51 4.46 -32.76
N GLU A 147 -27.53 5.36 -32.61
CA GLU A 147 -26.12 5.03 -32.77
C GLU A 147 -25.54 4.51 -31.46
N THR A 148 -24.64 3.52 -31.53
CA THR A 148 -24.08 2.89 -30.32
C THR A 148 -23.03 3.80 -29.66
N ILE A 149 -23.15 3.98 -28.35
CA ILE A 149 -22.16 4.65 -27.52
C ILE A 149 -21.24 3.60 -26.93
N ARG A 150 -19.94 3.75 -27.19
CA ARG A 150 -18.95 2.81 -26.70
C ARG A 150 -18.63 3.12 -25.24
N THR A 151 -18.78 2.13 -24.38
CA THR A 151 -18.42 2.24 -22.96
C THR A 151 -17.20 1.38 -22.64
N PHE A 152 -16.31 1.88 -21.78
CA PHE A 152 -15.07 1.18 -21.40
C PHE A 152 -14.54 1.71 -20.05
N ALA A 153 -13.45 1.12 -19.56
CA ALA A 153 -12.81 1.48 -18.29
C ALA A 153 -13.76 1.43 -17.07
N TRP A 154 -14.59 0.39 -16.99
CA TRP A 154 -15.53 0.18 -15.90
C TRP A 154 -14.83 -0.18 -14.58
N GLY A 155 -15.28 0.41 -13.47
CA GLY A 155 -14.84 0.10 -12.12
C GLY A 155 -15.90 0.39 -11.06
N GLU A 156 -15.59 0.06 -9.80
CA GLU A 156 -16.41 0.34 -8.63
C GLU A 156 -15.66 1.30 -7.69
N ILE A 157 -16.34 2.27 -7.07
CA ILE A 157 -15.71 3.24 -6.15
C ILE A 157 -15.18 2.58 -4.86
N ALA A 158 -15.87 1.53 -4.46
CA ALA A 158 -15.56 0.68 -3.32
C ALA A 158 -16.17 -0.69 -3.60
N MET A 159 -15.71 -1.72 -2.88
CA MET A 159 -16.21 -3.09 -3.03
C MET A 159 -17.73 -3.16 -2.88
N GLY A 160 -18.45 -3.52 -3.96
CA GLY A 160 -19.92 -3.58 -3.99
C GLY A 160 -20.61 -2.21 -4.10
N GLY A 161 -19.84 -1.16 -4.38
CA GLY A 161 -20.33 0.20 -4.58
C GLY A 161 -20.81 0.46 -6.02
N PRO A 162 -21.34 1.66 -6.29
CA PRO A 162 -21.77 2.05 -7.63
C PRO A 162 -20.63 2.03 -8.66
N THR A 163 -21.00 1.82 -9.92
CA THR A 163 -20.06 1.67 -11.02
C THR A 163 -19.83 3.00 -11.75
N TYR A 164 -18.61 3.18 -12.25
CA TYR A 164 -18.21 4.30 -13.10
C TYR A 164 -17.44 3.81 -14.32
N GLY A 165 -17.43 4.61 -15.39
CA GLY A 165 -16.68 4.31 -16.61
C GLY A 165 -16.57 5.51 -17.56
N SER A 166 -16.12 5.23 -18.79
CA SER A 166 -15.95 6.21 -19.85
C SER A 166 -16.96 5.98 -20.99
N TYR A 167 -17.45 7.07 -21.58
CA TYR A 167 -18.46 7.09 -22.65
C TYR A 167 -17.91 7.80 -23.88
N LEU A 168 -17.73 7.05 -24.98
CA LEU A 168 -17.34 7.56 -26.29
C LEU A 168 -18.54 7.61 -27.24
N PHE A 169 -18.91 8.82 -27.63
CA PHE A 169 -20.02 9.09 -28.53
C PHE A 169 -19.61 8.92 -30.01
N PRO A 170 -20.56 8.60 -30.91
CA PRO A 170 -20.35 8.49 -32.35
C PRO A 170 -19.83 9.77 -33.04
N ASP A 171 -20.00 10.93 -32.41
CA ASP A 171 -19.50 12.22 -32.91
C ASP A 171 -18.11 12.58 -32.36
N GLY A 172 -17.50 11.69 -31.56
CA GLY A 172 -16.16 11.84 -31.00
C GLY A 172 -16.10 12.47 -29.62
N VAL A 173 -17.23 12.85 -29.01
CA VAL A 173 -17.23 13.30 -27.61
C VAL A 173 -16.83 12.14 -26.70
N LEU A 174 -15.83 12.35 -25.84
CA LEU A 174 -15.40 11.36 -24.85
C LEU A 174 -15.43 11.97 -23.46
N LEU A 175 -16.16 11.30 -22.55
CA LEU A 175 -16.28 11.70 -21.15
C LEU A 175 -15.87 10.54 -20.25
N GLU A 176 -15.10 10.83 -19.19
CA GLU A 176 -14.55 9.84 -18.27
C GLU A 176 -15.06 9.99 -16.84
N GLY A 177 -14.99 8.89 -16.07
CA GLY A 177 -15.30 8.88 -14.64
C GLY A 177 -16.77 9.11 -14.32
N LEU A 178 -17.66 8.71 -15.22
CA LEU A 178 -19.10 8.94 -15.11
C LEU A 178 -19.81 7.71 -14.55
N GLY A 179 -20.81 7.93 -13.70
CA GLY A 179 -21.63 6.85 -13.13
C GLY A 179 -22.55 6.20 -14.16
N ALA A 180 -22.93 4.95 -13.92
CA ALA A 180 -23.72 4.15 -14.86
C ALA A 180 -25.16 4.65 -15.13
N SER A 181 -25.74 5.41 -14.19
CA SER A 181 -27.14 5.88 -14.29
C SER A 181 -27.29 7.08 -15.21
N VAL A 182 -27.09 6.87 -16.51
CA VAL A 182 -27.08 7.93 -17.53
C VAL A 182 -28.40 8.06 -18.28
N ARG A 183 -28.70 9.27 -18.78
CA ARG A 183 -29.91 9.51 -19.56
C ARG A 183 -29.77 10.68 -20.54
N PHE A 184 -30.48 10.59 -21.67
CA PHE A 184 -30.65 11.69 -22.63
C PHE A 184 -31.90 12.51 -22.33
N SER A 185 -31.87 13.81 -22.64
CA SER A 185 -33.08 14.63 -22.61
C SER A 185 -34.04 14.18 -23.71
N ALA A 186 -35.33 14.52 -23.57
CA ALA A 186 -36.36 14.15 -24.54
C ALA A 186 -36.08 14.60 -25.99
N SER A 187 -35.35 15.71 -26.20
CA SER A 187 -34.93 16.15 -27.55
C SER A 187 -33.62 15.51 -28.02
N GLY A 188 -32.91 14.82 -27.12
CA GLY A 188 -31.59 14.27 -27.38
C GLY A 188 -30.44 15.29 -27.37
N ARG A 189 -30.73 16.58 -27.13
CA ARG A 189 -29.70 17.63 -27.05
C ARG A 189 -28.77 17.44 -25.86
N TYR A 190 -29.32 17.09 -24.71
CA TYR A 190 -28.54 16.97 -23.48
C TYR A 190 -28.32 15.51 -23.07
N PHE A 191 -27.18 15.26 -22.47
CA PHE A 191 -26.85 14.00 -21.82
C PHE A 191 -26.49 14.26 -20.36
N ALA A 192 -27.00 13.43 -19.44
CA ALA A 192 -26.77 13.56 -18.01
C ALA A 192 -26.15 12.27 -17.45
N ALA A 193 -25.18 12.43 -16.56
CA ALA A 193 -24.54 11.33 -15.85
C ALA A 193 -24.13 11.74 -14.42
N PRO A 194 -24.27 10.87 -13.41
CA PRO A 194 -23.73 11.11 -12.08
C PRO A 194 -22.20 11.19 -12.11
N LEU A 195 -21.63 11.94 -11.16
CA LEU A 195 -20.19 12.01 -10.88
C LEU A 195 -19.95 11.36 -9.52
N PRO A 196 -19.65 10.05 -9.50
CA PRO A 196 -19.72 9.30 -8.26
C PRO A 196 -18.39 9.45 -7.50
N SER A 197 -18.47 9.62 -6.17
CA SER A 197 -17.31 9.86 -5.28
C SER A 197 -17.57 9.23 -3.91
N ARG A 198 -16.51 9.01 -3.12
CA ARG A 198 -16.61 8.45 -1.76
C ARG A 198 -17.32 9.37 -0.77
N GLU A 199 -17.20 10.69 -0.95
CA GLU A 199 -17.77 11.66 -0.01
C GLU A 199 -19.09 12.24 -0.51
N ARG A 200 -19.09 12.81 -1.72
CA ARG A 200 -20.24 13.53 -2.26
C ARG A 200 -20.35 13.35 -3.76
N TRP A 201 -21.53 12.96 -4.19
CA TRP A 201 -21.83 12.77 -5.61
C TRP A 201 -22.11 14.11 -6.27
N GLY A 202 -21.78 14.20 -7.55
CA GLY A 202 -22.12 15.32 -8.41
C GLY A 202 -22.94 14.88 -9.62
N LEU A 203 -23.17 15.82 -10.53
CA LEU A 203 -23.90 15.60 -11.77
C LEU A 203 -23.19 16.30 -12.94
N LEU A 204 -23.00 15.57 -14.04
CA LEU A 204 -22.49 16.10 -15.30
C LEU A 204 -23.62 16.24 -16.31
N ILE A 205 -23.69 17.39 -16.98
CA ILE A 205 -24.55 17.61 -18.15
C ILE A 205 -23.68 17.95 -19.35
N LEU A 206 -23.85 17.23 -20.46
CA LEU A 206 -23.29 17.55 -21.76
C LEU A 206 -24.38 18.19 -22.62
N ASP A 207 -24.15 19.41 -23.12
CA ASP A 207 -24.87 19.98 -24.25
C ASP A 207 -24.17 19.52 -25.54
N ARG A 208 -24.75 18.53 -26.22
CA ARG A 208 -24.15 17.92 -27.42
C ARG A 208 -24.08 18.89 -28.59
N GLN A 209 -25.06 19.79 -28.71
CA GLN A 209 -25.12 20.74 -29.81
C GLN A 209 -24.04 21.81 -29.70
N GLN A 210 -23.74 22.24 -28.46
CA GLN A 210 -22.69 23.23 -28.20
C GLN A 210 -21.33 22.59 -27.89
N ARG A 211 -21.28 21.25 -27.73
CA ARG A 211 -20.11 20.51 -27.23
C ARG A 211 -19.56 21.12 -25.95
N ARG A 212 -20.46 21.32 -24.99
CA ARG A 212 -20.16 21.99 -23.74
C ARG A 212 -20.57 21.14 -22.56
N VAL A 213 -19.67 20.96 -21.61
CA VAL A 213 -19.87 20.15 -20.41
C VAL A 213 -20.06 21.04 -19.19
N TYR A 214 -20.98 20.65 -18.32
CA TYR A 214 -21.29 21.33 -17.08
C TYR A 214 -21.14 20.34 -15.92
N ARG A 215 -20.08 20.49 -15.12
CA ARG A 215 -19.83 19.65 -13.93
C ARG A 215 -20.39 20.33 -12.68
N ASN A 216 -21.34 19.67 -12.02
CA ASN A 216 -21.98 20.13 -10.80
C ASN A 216 -21.57 19.23 -9.63
N ALA A 217 -20.41 19.47 -9.04
CA ALA A 217 -19.84 18.64 -7.97
C ALA A 217 -20.62 18.70 -6.63
N GLU A 218 -21.48 19.71 -6.45
CA GLU A 218 -22.18 19.93 -5.17
C GLU A 218 -23.57 19.30 -5.10
N ILE A 219 -24.05 18.64 -6.16
CA ILE A 219 -25.40 18.07 -6.22
C ILE A 219 -25.34 16.59 -5.87
N GLY A 220 -25.59 16.28 -4.59
CA GLY A 220 -25.45 14.93 -4.04
C GLY A 220 -26.70 14.06 -4.17
N GLU A 221 -27.82 14.64 -4.58
CA GLU A 221 -29.14 14.03 -4.53
C GLU A 221 -29.46 13.08 -5.70
N PHE A 222 -28.69 13.12 -6.79
CA PHE A 222 -28.94 12.32 -8.01
C PHE A 222 -27.94 11.17 -8.17
N TRP A 223 -28.23 10.03 -7.53
CA TRP A 223 -27.48 8.79 -7.73
C TRP A 223 -28.03 8.00 -8.92
N GLU A 224 -29.35 7.98 -9.05
CA GLU A 224 -30.05 7.37 -10.19
C GLU A 224 -30.88 8.43 -10.92
N ILE A 225 -30.75 8.50 -12.25
CA ILE A 225 -31.47 9.47 -13.10
C ILE A 225 -32.70 8.79 -13.71
N ASP A 226 -33.88 9.14 -13.18
CA ASP A 226 -35.16 8.51 -13.56
C ASP A 226 -35.91 9.28 -14.65
N GLU A 227 -35.67 10.59 -14.82
CA GLU A 227 -36.29 11.41 -15.86
C GLU A 227 -35.34 12.53 -16.32
N PHE A 228 -35.34 12.84 -17.62
CA PHE A 228 -34.60 13.98 -18.14
C PHE A 228 -35.33 14.61 -19.35
N SER A 229 -35.64 15.90 -19.24
CA SER A 229 -36.24 16.71 -20.31
C SER A 229 -35.39 17.96 -20.56
N ASP A 230 -35.75 18.72 -21.58
CA ASP A 230 -35.07 20.00 -21.88
C ASP A 230 -35.38 21.09 -20.84
N GLU A 231 -36.30 20.83 -19.91
CA GLU A 231 -36.69 21.78 -18.86
C GLU A 231 -36.19 21.36 -17.47
N ALA A 232 -36.06 20.06 -17.19
CA ALA A 232 -35.72 19.57 -15.86
C ALA A 232 -35.08 18.18 -15.88
N ILE A 233 -34.32 17.89 -14.83
CA ILE A 233 -33.82 16.55 -14.49
C ILE A 233 -34.48 16.06 -13.20
N GLY A 234 -34.81 14.77 -13.15
CA GLY A 234 -35.36 14.11 -11.96
C GLY A 234 -34.74 12.75 -11.75
N GLY A 235 -34.67 12.33 -10.50
CA GLY A 235 -33.96 11.12 -10.10
C GLY A 235 -34.06 10.86 -8.61
N ARG A 236 -33.26 9.91 -8.12
CA ARG A 236 -33.28 9.45 -6.74
C ARG A 236 -31.92 9.56 -6.07
N HIS A 237 -31.99 9.81 -4.76
CA HIS A 237 -30.86 9.70 -3.86
C HIS A 237 -30.55 8.24 -3.51
N SER A 238 -29.38 7.98 -2.93
CA SER A 238 -28.90 6.62 -2.64
C SER A 238 -29.99 5.70 -2.07
N PRO A 239 -30.29 4.55 -2.71
CA PRO A 239 -31.19 3.55 -2.16
C PRO A 239 -30.70 2.93 -0.85
N LEU A 240 -29.40 3.08 -0.53
CA LEU A 240 -28.83 2.62 0.74
C LEU A 240 -29.14 3.54 1.93
N VAL A 241 -29.50 4.81 1.67
CA VAL A 241 -29.72 5.83 2.71
C VAL A 241 -31.18 6.25 2.81
N GLY A 242 -31.89 6.38 1.69
CA GLY A 242 -33.29 6.82 1.74
C GLY A 242 -34.10 6.77 0.45
N ASN A 243 -33.49 6.51 -0.72
CA ASN A 243 -34.16 6.35 -2.02
C ASN A 243 -35.15 7.47 -2.41
N GLN A 244 -34.99 8.67 -1.85
CA GLN A 244 -35.92 9.79 -2.03
C GLN A 244 -35.81 10.37 -3.44
N GLY A 245 -36.97 10.67 -4.05
CA GLY A 245 -37.06 11.33 -5.35
C GLY A 245 -36.80 12.85 -5.27
N TYR A 246 -36.08 13.36 -6.25
CA TYR A 246 -35.72 14.77 -6.41
C TYR A 246 -35.92 15.24 -7.85
N ARG A 247 -36.16 16.54 -8.03
CA ARG A 247 -36.26 17.20 -9.34
C ARG A 247 -35.63 18.59 -9.31
N MET A 248 -34.98 18.98 -10.41
CA MET A 248 -34.31 20.28 -10.54
C MET A 248 -34.49 20.86 -11.96
N PRO A 249 -34.83 22.15 -12.12
CA PRO A 249 -34.88 22.80 -13.43
C PRO A 249 -33.50 22.85 -14.10
N LEU A 250 -33.42 22.46 -15.38
CA LEU A 250 -32.18 22.41 -16.14
C LEU A 250 -31.55 23.81 -16.29
N ALA A 251 -32.36 24.85 -16.50
CA ALA A 251 -31.87 26.22 -16.61
C ALA A 251 -31.16 26.70 -15.33
N GLU A 252 -31.64 26.27 -14.15
CA GLU A 252 -31.02 26.59 -12.87
C GLU A 252 -29.73 25.79 -12.67
N LEU A 253 -29.70 24.53 -13.10
CA LEU A 253 -28.53 23.66 -13.05
C LEU A 253 -27.38 24.22 -13.91
N LEU A 254 -27.67 24.59 -15.16
CA LEU A 254 -26.70 25.15 -16.09
C LEU A 254 -26.21 26.56 -15.66
N ALA A 255 -27.07 27.36 -15.03
CA ALA A 255 -26.70 28.71 -14.56
C ALA A 255 -25.76 28.70 -13.34
N GLN A 256 -25.72 27.59 -12.60
CA GLN A 256 -24.92 27.45 -11.38
C GLN A 256 -23.56 26.79 -11.61
N SER A 257 -23.33 26.22 -12.79
CA SER A 257 -22.06 25.61 -13.19
C SER A 257 -21.38 26.43 -14.27
N GLU A 258 -20.05 26.40 -14.27
CA GLU A 258 -19.28 26.91 -15.41
C GLU A 258 -19.32 25.87 -16.52
N GLY A 259 -19.87 26.24 -17.67
CA GLY A 259 -19.83 25.39 -18.84
C GLY A 259 -18.45 25.44 -19.49
N VAL A 260 -17.86 24.28 -19.71
CA VAL A 260 -16.53 24.10 -20.30
C VAL A 260 -16.70 23.63 -21.74
N ASP A 261 -16.17 24.39 -22.69
CA ASP A 261 -16.20 24.02 -24.10
C ASP A 261 -15.20 22.89 -24.36
N LEU A 262 -15.65 21.84 -25.05
CA LEU A 262 -14.79 20.74 -25.45
C LEU A 262 -13.84 21.20 -26.55
N VAL A 263 -12.58 20.77 -26.45
CA VAL A 263 -11.52 21.07 -27.39
C VAL A 263 -11.33 19.87 -28.32
N ALA A 264 -11.17 20.16 -29.62
CA ALA A 264 -10.86 19.13 -30.60
C ALA A 264 -9.43 18.63 -30.42
N VAL A 265 -9.27 17.31 -30.25
CA VAL A 265 -7.99 16.61 -30.26
C VAL A 265 -8.11 15.47 -31.27
N ARG A 266 -7.53 15.65 -32.46
CA ARG A 266 -7.74 14.76 -33.62
C ARG A 266 -9.23 14.60 -33.94
N ASP A 267 -9.75 13.39 -33.83
CA ASP A 267 -11.14 13.00 -34.05
C ASP A 267 -11.98 12.95 -32.76
N LEU A 268 -11.40 13.35 -31.61
CA LEU A 268 -12.07 13.43 -30.31
C LEU A 268 -12.42 14.87 -29.91
N TRP A 269 -13.45 14.98 -29.08
CA TRP A 269 -13.82 16.20 -28.34
C TRP A 269 -13.66 15.93 -26.84
N LEU A 270 -12.69 16.59 -26.23
CA LEU A 270 -12.26 16.36 -24.85
C LEU A 270 -12.38 17.64 -24.03
N GLU A 271 -12.47 17.53 -22.71
CA GLU A 271 -12.34 18.69 -21.84
C GLU A 271 -10.94 19.33 -21.99
N PRO A 272 -10.74 20.62 -21.67
CA PRO A 272 -9.42 21.25 -21.69
C PRO A 272 -8.42 20.52 -20.77
N GLY A 273 -7.14 20.52 -21.15
CA GLY A 273 -6.06 19.88 -20.38
C GLY A 273 -5.40 18.68 -21.08
N TRP A 274 -6.06 18.12 -22.10
CA TRP A 274 -5.55 17.00 -22.90
C TRP A 274 -4.55 17.40 -24.01
N SER A 275 -4.00 18.62 -23.97
CA SER A 275 -3.07 19.09 -25.00
C SER A 275 -1.70 18.43 -24.86
N VAL A 276 -1.36 17.57 -25.81
CA VAL A 276 -0.02 17.02 -25.98
C VAL A 276 0.79 18.02 -26.84
N GLU A 277 1.15 19.18 -26.28
CA GLU A 277 2.20 20.01 -26.86
C GLU A 277 3.57 19.38 -26.56
N LEU A 278 3.82 18.22 -27.16
CA LEU A 278 5.19 17.71 -27.20
C LEU A 278 5.90 18.44 -28.32
N GLY A 279 6.93 19.20 -27.97
CA GLY A 279 7.94 19.59 -28.95
C GLY A 279 8.68 18.35 -29.45
N GLY A 280 9.25 18.44 -30.65
CA GLY A 280 10.28 17.48 -31.05
C GLY A 280 11.42 17.45 -30.03
N ARG A 281 11.97 16.26 -29.78
CA ARG A 281 13.06 16.05 -28.83
C ARG A 281 14.30 15.57 -29.57
N ASP A 282 15.43 16.22 -29.34
CA ASP A 282 16.70 15.79 -29.91
C ASP A 282 17.45 14.91 -28.91
N PHE A 283 18.07 13.84 -29.41
CA PHE A 283 18.86 12.88 -28.64
C PHE A 283 20.30 12.88 -29.17
N PRO A 284 21.16 13.81 -28.70
CA PRO A 284 22.46 14.06 -29.31
C PRO A 284 23.38 12.84 -29.22
N ALA A 285 23.96 12.45 -30.36
CA ALA A 285 25.02 11.45 -30.40
C ALA A 285 26.34 12.02 -29.84
N PRO A 286 27.18 11.20 -29.20
CA PRO A 286 28.55 11.59 -28.88
C PRO A 286 29.28 12.12 -30.12
N ALA A 287 30.03 13.22 -29.94
CA ALA A 287 30.74 13.93 -31.00
C ALA A 287 29.89 14.42 -32.20
N ALA A 288 28.55 14.46 -32.07
CA ALA A 288 27.62 14.90 -33.11
C ALA A 288 27.79 14.16 -34.47
N ALA A 289 28.19 12.89 -34.43
CA ALA A 289 28.39 12.07 -35.63
C ALA A 289 27.08 11.79 -36.40
N HIS A 290 25.96 11.67 -35.67
CA HIS A 290 24.63 11.41 -36.18
C HIS A 290 23.59 12.24 -35.42
N SER A 291 22.44 12.49 -36.04
CA SER A 291 21.33 13.27 -35.48
C SER A 291 20.11 12.37 -35.26
N LEU A 292 19.84 11.98 -34.01
CA LEU A 292 18.59 11.30 -33.64
C LEU A 292 17.56 12.31 -33.12
N ARG A 293 16.38 12.31 -33.73
CA ARG A 293 15.26 13.18 -33.38
C ARG A 293 14.01 12.36 -33.12
N GLY A 294 13.32 12.65 -32.02
CA GLY A 294 11.99 12.15 -31.69
C GLY A 294 10.92 13.14 -32.12
N ILE A 295 10.10 12.75 -33.08
CA ILE A 295 8.98 13.55 -33.59
C ILE A 295 7.70 13.09 -32.89
N PRO A 296 6.93 13.98 -32.25
CA PRO A 296 5.66 13.64 -31.61
C PRO A 296 4.78 12.85 -32.57
N TYR A 297 4.38 11.66 -32.13
CA TYR A 297 3.52 10.79 -32.91
C TYR A 297 2.15 10.71 -32.25
N LEU A 298 1.12 10.95 -33.04
CA LEU A 298 -0.27 10.75 -32.65
C LEU A 298 -0.97 10.03 -33.81
N PRO A 299 -1.69 8.91 -33.56
CA PRO A 299 -2.46 8.23 -34.58
C PRO A 299 -3.43 9.16 -35.31
N GLU A 300 -3.79 8.79 -36.55
CA GLU A 300 -4.74 9.57 -37.35
C GLU A 300 -6.14 9.58 -36.73
N THR A 301 -6.55 8.44 -36.16
CA THR A 301 -7.83 8.20 -35.49
C THR A 301 -7.56 7.66 -34.09
N LEU A 302 -8.07 8.33 -33.07
CA LEU A 302 -8.00 7.91 -31.67
C LEU A 302 -9.25 7.10 -31.29
N ARG A 303 -10.39 7.36 -31.93
CA ARG A 303 -11.67 6.73 -31.61
C ARG A 303 -11.71 5.22 -31.83
N GLU A 304 -10.91 4.74 -32.77
CA GLU A 304 -10.84 3.32 -33.14
C GLU A 304 -9.94 2.50 -32.21
N LEU A 305 -9.16 3.16 -31.33
CA LEU A 305 -8.27 2.48 -30.40
C LEU A 305 -9.03 1.80 -29.26
N GLU A 306 -8.45 0.74 -28.68
CA GLU A 306 -9.02 0.08 -27.49
C GLU A 306 -9.17 1.05 -26.31
N ASP A 307 -8.15 1.87 -26.07
CA ASP A 307 -8.19 3.05 -25.19
C ASP A 307 -7.89 4.30 -26.04
N PRO A 308 -8.91 5.14 -26.37
CA PRO A 308 -8.74 6.36 -27.15
C PRO A 308 -7.80 7.40 -26.52
N LEU A 309 -7.61 7.36 -25.20
CA LEU A 309 -6.80 8.33 -24.47
C LEU A 309 -5.39 7.83 -24.18
N GLN A 310 -5.11 6.54 -24.41
CA GLN A 310 -3.78 5.97 -24.19
C GLN A 310 -2.66 6.78 -24.88
N PRO A 311 -2.78 7.22 -26.15
CA PRO A 311 -1.72 8.01 -26.79
C PRO A 311 -1.52 9.40 -26.20
N LEU A 312 -2.51 9.93 -25.48
CA LEU A 312 -2.42 11.22 -24.79
C LEU A 312 -1.85 11.07 -23.38
N ARG A 313 -2.16 9.96 -22.69
CA ARG A 313 -1.62 9.61 -21.37
C ARG A 313 -0.16 9.16 -21.44
N TYR A 314 0.16 8.34 -22.44
CA TYR A 314 1.48 7.76 -22.67
C TYR A 314 1.98 8.17 -24.05
N PRO A 315 2.41 9.43 -24.20
CA PRO A 315 2.83 9.93 -25.49
C PRO A 315 4.07 9.22 -26.02
N ALA A 316 4.16 9.16 -27.35
CA ALA A 316 5.28 8.54 -28.04
C ALA A 316 5.91 9.47 -29.08
N LEU A 317 7.19 9.22 -29.35
CA LEU A 317 8.03 9.90 -30.31
C LEU A 317 8.39 8.92 -31.41
N ARG A 318 8.08 9.25 -32.67
CA ARG A 318 8.61 8.56 -33.84
C ARG A 318 10.07 8.96 -34.04
N LEU A 319 10.95 7.97 -34.11
CA LEU A 319 12.39 8.22 -34.24
C LEU A 319 12.79 8.51 -35.69
N GLU A 320 13.63 9.51 -35.88
CA GLU A 320 14.27 9.91 -37.14
C GLU A 320 15.78 9.96 -36.93
N ILE A 321 16.56 9.34 -37.82
CA ILE A 321 18.04 9.40 -37.79
C ILE A 321 18.53 10.07 -39.06
N ASP A 322 19.33 11.12 -38.93
CA ASP A 322 19.94 11.87 -40.04
C ASP A 322 18.91 12.37 -41.07
N GLY A 323 17.68 12.67 -40.63
CA GLY A 323 16.58 13.11 -41.49
C GLY A 323 15.71 11.98 -42.05
N GLU A 324 16.06 10.71 -41.83
CA GLU A 324 15.32 9.55 -42.31
C GLU A 324 14.38 9.02 -41.20
N PRO A 325 13.05 9.08 -41.40
CA PRO A 325 12.09 8.62 -40.40
C PRO A 325 12.07 7.09 -40.31
N SER A 326 11.89 6.58 -39.09
CA SER A 326 11.62 5.17 -38.83
C SER A 326 10.16 4.96 -38.38
N ASP A 327 9.68 3.72 -38.41
CA ASP A 327 8.38 3.35 -37.84
C ASP A 327 8.46 3.05 -36.32
N LEU A 328 9.62 3.26 -35.71
CA LEU A 328 9.84 2.97 -34.29
C LEU A 328 9.29 4.09 -33.40
N LEU A 329 8.48 3.70 -32.42
CA LEU A 329 7.83 4.58 -31.46
C LEU A 329 8.47 4.42 -30.08
N LEU A 330 9.21 5.44 -29.67
CA LEU A 330 9.81 5.57 -28.35
C LEU A 330 8.81 6.25 -27.40
N ALA A 331 8.57 5.69 -26.21
CA ALA A 331 7.78 6.41 -25.21
C ALA A 331 8.48 7.72 -24.80
N ALA A 332 7.75 8.80 -24.56
CA ALA A 332 8.35 10.13 -24.38
C ALA A 332 9.26 10.25 -23.14
N ASP A 333 9.06 9.39 -22.14
CA ASP A 333 9.82 9.25 -20.90
C ASP A 333 11.09 8.39 -21.06
N GLU A 334 11.22 7.62 -22.14
CA GLU A 334 12.37 6.77 -22.41
C GLU A 334 13.56 7.56 -22.96
N LEU A 335 14.76 7.04 -22.69
CA LEU A 335 16.03 7.58 -23.20
C LEU A 335 16.75 6.53 -24.05
N PRO A 336 17.04 6.83 -25.32
CA PRO A 336 17.96 6.03 -26.12
C PRO A 336 19.37 6.09 -25.53
N LEU A 337 20.09 4.97 -25.57
CA LEU A 337 21.48 4.87 -25.14
C LEU A 337 22.39 4.82 -26.35
N TRP A 338 23.19 5.86 -26.55
CA TRP A 338 24.27 5.89 -27.54
C TRP A 338 25.50 5.12 -27.06
N ARG A 339 26.20 4.48 -27.98
CA ARG A 339 27.58 4.02 -27.79
C ARG A 339 28.51 5.23 -27.76
N ASP A 340 29.60 5.15 -27.00
CA ASP A 340 30.55 6.25 -26.79
C ASP A 340 31.15 6.85 -28.09
N ASP A 341 31.27 6.06 -29.16
CA ASP A 341 31.77 6.50 -30.46
C ASP A 341 30.68 7.13 -31.36
N GLY A 342 29.42 7.15 -30.90
CA GLY A 342 28.27 7.65 -31.65
C GLY A 342 27.86 6.78 -32.85
N GLN A 343 28.46 5.61 -33.07
CA GLN A 343 28.23 4.78 -34.26
C GLN A 343 27.13 3.73 -34.07
N ALA A 344 26.56 3.63 -32.87
CA ALA A 344 25.45 2.74 -32.56
C ALA A 344 24.61 3.30 -31.42
N LEU A 345 23.32 2.96 -31.38
CA LEU A 345 22.45 3.25 -30.25
C LEU A 345 21.45 2.13 -30.01
N VAL A 346 20.97 2.01 -28.78
CA VAL A 346 19.89 1.10 -28.41
C VAL A 346 18.72 1.87 -27.79
N CYS A 347 17.51 1.43 -28.05
CA CYS A 347 16.30 1.98 -27.43
C CYS A 347 15.28 0.88 -27.15
N ARG A 348 14.36 1.18 -26.23
CA ARG A 348 13.19 0.36 -25.90
C ARG A 348 11.97 0.90 -26.64
N ILE A 349 11.47 0.13 -27.59
CA ILE A 349 10.35 0.52 -28.46
C ILE A 349 9.06 -0.14 -27.97
N GLY A 350 7.98 0.64 -27.94
CA GLY A 350 6.67 0.19 -27.46
C GLY A 350 5.97 1.26 -26.63
N ARG A 351 4.64 1.34 -26.76
CA ARG A 351 3.79 2.30 -26.04
C ARG A 351 3.39 1.82 -24.64
N ALA A 352 3.29 0.51 -24.47
CA ALA A 352 2.98 -0.17 -23.22
C ALA A 352 3.94 -1.36 -23.05
N TRP A 353 4.04 -1.88 -21.82
CA TRP A 353 4.83 -3.08 -21.55
C TRP A 353 4.16 -4.34 -22.12
N PRO A 354 4.93 -5.32 -22.63
CA PRO A 354 6.39 -5.34 -22.73
C PRO A 354 6.94 -4.49 -23.89
N LYS A 355 8.10 -3.84 -23.68
CA LYS A 355 8.83 -3.07 -24.71
C LYS A 355 9.91 -3.95 -25.35
N THR A 356 10.15 -3.79 -26.66
CA THR A 356 11.20 -4.53 -27.40
C THR A 356 12.48 -3.71 -27.53
N LEU A 357 13.63 -4.38 -27.55
CA LEU A 357 14.93 -3.71 -27.69
C LEU A 357 15.31 -3.59 -29.16
N TRP A 358 15.67 -2.38 -29.59
CA TRP A 358 16.10 -2.09 -30.95
C TRP A 358 17.49 -1.49 -30.96
N LEU A 359 18.35 -2.01 -31.84
CA LEU A 359 19.69 -1.51 -32.08
C LEU A 359 19.74 -0.84 -33.45
N TRP A 360 20.25 0.39 -33.50
CA TRP A 360 20.70 1.02 -34.73
C TRP A 360 22.22 1.00 -34.81
N GLN A 361 22.77 0.72 -35.99
CA GLN A 361 24.20 0.83 -36.26
C GLN A 361 24.46 1.53 -37.59
N ALA A 362 25.43 2.43 -37.61
CA ALA A 362 25.86 3.11 -38.83
C ALA A 362 26.22 2.08 -39.92
N GLY A 363 25.61 2.23 -41.10
CA GLY A 363 25.80 1.33 -42.25
C GLY A 363 25.00 0.02 -42.21
N GLN A 364 24.36 -0.35 -41.09
CA GLN A 364 23.48 -1.53 -41.00
C GLN A 364 22.01 -1.17 -40.77
N GLY A 365 21.73 0.01 -40.20
CA GLY A 365 20.38 0.47 -39.90
C GLY A 365 19.80 -0.14 -38.62
N TRP A 366 18.48 -0.10 -38.52
CA TRP A 366 17.73 -0.64 -37.38
C TRP A 366 17.57 -2.15 -37.47
N ARG A 367 17.78 -2.83 -36.34
CA ARG A 367 17.41 -4.23 -36.15
C ARG A 367 16.90 -4.46 -34.74
N GLU A 368 15.92 -5.33 -34.62
CA GLU A 368 15.45 -5.81 -33.34
C GLU A 368 16.52 -6.68 -32.68
N LEU A 369 16.73 -6.48 -31.39
CA LEU A 369 17.51 -7.39 -30.55
C LEU A 369 16.57 -8.41 -29.94
N PRO A 370 16.99 -9.69 -29.84
CA PRO A 370 16.14 -10.71 -29.26
C PRO A 370 15.74 -10.35 -27.83
N GLU A 371 14.53 -10.73 -27.45
CA GLU A 371 14.05 -10.50 -26.10
C GLU A 371 14.98 -11.14 -25.06
N PRO A 372 15.07 -10.52 -23.86
CA PRO A 372 15.63 -11.18 -22.71
C PRO A 372 15.01 -12.57 -22.50
N TRP A 373 15.80 -13.65 -22.30
CA TRP A 373 15.25 -14.94 -21.88
C TRP A 373 14.41 -14.73 -20.62
N MET A 374 13.28 -15.43 -20.53
CA MET A 374 12.46 -15.45 -19.34
C MET A 374 13.01 -16.46 -18.34
N ALA A 375 12.95 -16.12 -17.04
CA ALA A 375 13.32 -17.04 -15.97
C ALA A 375 12.46 -18.32 -16.05
N ALA A 376 13.05 -19.46 -15.71
CA ALA A 376 12.27 -20.68 -15.54
C ALA A 376 11.31 -20.57 -14.33
N GLU A 377 10.29 -21.43 -14.29
CA GLU A 377 9.20 -21.35 -13.29
C GLU A 377 9.70 -21.33 -11.83
N ALA A 378 10.77 -22.07 -11.50
CA ALA A 378 11.32 -22.15 -10.15
C ALA A 378 12.58 -21.28 -9.95
N GLU A 379 12.97 -20.47 -10.93
CA GLU A 379 14.02 -19.46 -10.76
C GLU A 379 13.46 -18.21 -10.04
N PRO A 380 14.32 -17.43 -9.36
CA PRO A 380 13.87 -16.20 -8.72
C PRO A 380 13.28 -15.23 -9.76
N GLY A 381 12.22 -14.51 -9.36
CA GLY A 381 11.67 -13.44 -10.17
C GLY A 381 12.73 -12.40 -10.52
N LEU A 382 12.73 -11.94 -11.78
CA LEU A 382 13.69 -10.98 -12.32
C LEU A 382 12.92 -9.81 -12.93
N LEU A 383 13.40 -8.59 -12.67
CA LEU A 383 12.97 -7.41 -13.39
C LEU A 383 14.17 -6.81 -14.12
N TRP A 384 14.10 -6.72 -15.44
CA TRP A 384 15.09 -6.00 -16.24
C TRP A 384 14.64 -4.55 -16.42
N ASP A 385 15.51 -3.63 -16.04
CA ASP A 385 15.31 -2.19 -16.12
C ASP A 385 15.78 -1.67 -17.51
N GLU A 386 16.53 -0.57 -17.53
CA GLU A 386 16.99 0.13 -18.72
C GLU A 386 18.36 -0.36 -19.23
N PRO A 387 18.62 -0.19 -20.55
CA PRO A 387 19.97 -0.21 -21.09
C PRO A 387 20.90 0.74 -20.34
N CYS A 388 22.07 0.27 -19.91
CA CYS A 388 23.01 1.08 -19.13
C CYS A 388 24.39 1.24 -19.76
N ALA A 389 24.81 0.31 -20.63
CA ALA A 389 26.04 0.43 -21.40
C ALA A 389 25.92 -0.32 -22.74
N LEU A 390 26.53 0.23 -23.79
CA LEU A 390 26.58 -0.37 -25.12
C LEU A 390 28.03 -0.37 -25.61
N SER A 391 28.54 -1.54 -25.97
CA SER A 391 29.88 -1.71 -26.55
C SER A 391 29.80 -2.10 -28.03
N GLN A 392 30.93 -2.48 -28.63
CA GLN A 392 30.95 -2.99 -30.00
C GLN A 392 30.30 -4.37 -30.13
N THR A 393 30.29 -5.15 -29.05
CA THR A 393 29.89 -6.56 -29.07
C THR A 393 28.79 -6.90 -28.08
N GLU A 394 28.53 -6.05 -27.09
CA GLU A 394 27.65 -6.35 -25.96
C GLU A 394 26.76 -5.16 -25.59
N LEU A 395 25.54 -5.47 -25.14
CA LEU A 395 24.60 -4.57 -24.50
C LEU A 395 24.46 -4.97 -23.03
N HIS A 396 24.53 -4.00 -22.13
CA HIS A 396 24.31 -4.21 -20.71
C HIS A 396 22.94 -3.66 -20.32
N LEU A 397 22.13 -4.50 -19.67
CA LEU A 397 20.82 -4.13 -19.14
C LEU A 397 20.90 -4.18 -17.61
N ARG A 398 20.48 -3.12 -16.92
CA ARG A 398 20.30 -3.20 -15.47
C ARG A 398 19.09 -4.06 -15.14
N GLY A 399 19.07 -4.61 -13.94
CA GLY A 399 17.90 -5.28 -13.40
C GLY A 399 18.07 -5.56 -11.93
N ARG A 400 17.12 -6.29 -11.39
CA ARG A 400 17.09 -6.69 -9.97
C ARG A 400 16.42 -8.04 -9.81
N LEU A 401 16.85 -8.80 -8.80
CA LEU A 401 16.08 -9.93 -8.29
C LEU A 401 14.82 -9.40 -7.60
N ALA A 402 13.74 -10.17 -7.59
CA ALA A 402 12.59 -9.86 -6.74
C ALA A 402 12.96 -10.04 -5.26
N THR A 403 12.44 -9.16 -4.41
CA THR A 403 12.54 -9.27 -2.95
C THR A 403 11.60 -10.37 -2.48
N ALA A 404 12.15 -11.47 -1.98
CA ALA A 404 11.36 -12.58 -1.44
C ALA A 404 11.00 -12.31 0.04
N GLN A 405 9.72 -12.49 0.39
CA GLN A 405 9.23 -12.43 1.78
C GLN A 405 8.25 -13.56 2.08
N LEU A 406 8.16 -13.95 3.34
CA LEU A 406 7.18 -14.92 3.82
C LEU A 406 5.87 -14.21 4.13
N ASP A 407 4.74 -14.89 3.89
CA ASP A 407 3.39 -14.36 4.11
C ASP A 407 2.97 -14.22 5.59
N HIS A 408 3.82 -14.62 6.56
CA HIS A 408 3.65 -14.36 8.00
C HIS A 408 4.95 -13.93 8.69
N LEU A 409 5.74 -13.05 8.06
CA LEU A 409 7.03 -12.51 8.56
C LEU A 409 8.12 -13.57 8.81
N GLY A 410 8.05 -14.29 9.93
CA GLY A 410 9.04 -15.29 10.38
C GLY A 410 8.78 -16.70 9.85
N PHE A 411 7.58 -16.97 9.36
CA PHE A 411 7.19 -18.22 8.72
C PHE A 411 6.16 -17.95 7.63
N GLY A 412 5.78 -18.98 6.89
CA GLY A 412 4.77 -18.82 5.87
C GLY A 412 4.31 -20.09 5.21
N TYR A 413 3.27 -19.96 4.39
CA TYR A 413 2.83 -21.00 3.46
C TYR A 413 3.07 -20.64 2.00
N GLN A 414 3.50 -19.40 1.75
CA GLN A 414 3.88 -18.89 0.44
C GLN A 414 5.14 -18.02 0.55
N LEU A 415 5.93 -18.04 -0.52
CA LEU A 415 7.03 -17.09 -0.70
C LEU A 415 6.56 -16.04 -1.71
N GLN A 416 6.37 -14.81 -1.22
CA GLN A 416 5.92 -13.69 -2.02
C GLN A 416 7.12 -12.98 -2.64
N HIS A 417 6.99 -12.54 -3.88
CA HIS A 417 8.04 -11.88 -4.65
C HIS A 417 7.61 -10.47 -5.03
N TYR A 418 8.33 -9.48 -4.52
CA TYR A 418 8.07 -8.06 -4.76
C TYR A 418 9.13 -7.48 -5.69
N TYR A 419 8.70 -6.67 -6.67
CA TYR A 419 9.57 -6.10 -7.71
C TYR A 419 9.96 -4.64 -7.43
N GLY A 420 9.64 -4.13 -6.25
CA GLY A 420 9.97 -2.79 -5.78
C GLY A 420 10.67 -2.82 -4.43
N GLU A 421 10.86 -1.63 -3.86
CA GLU A 421 11.32 -1.46 -2.49
C GLU A 421 10.21 -1.94 -1.54
N VAL A 422 10.59 -2.70 -0.53
CA VAL A 422 9.64 -3.23 0.47
C VAL A 422 10.15 -2.91 1.86
N GLU A 423 9.25 -2.41 2.69
CA GLU A 423 9.50 -2.30 4.12
C GLU A 423 9.65 -3.70 4.73
N THR A 424 10.70 -3.92 5.50
CA THR A 424 11.03 -5.20 6.11
C THR A 424 11.43 -5.04 7.56
N VAL A 425 11.41 -6.16 8.29
CA VAL A 425 11.86 -6.23 9.69
C VAL A 425 13.38 -6.37 9.73
N ILE A 426 14.05 -5.34 10.26
CA ILE A 426 15.51 -5.30 10.40
C ILE A 426 15.99 -5.65 11.81
N GLY A 427 15.08 -5.72 12.77
CA GLY A 427 15.38 -6.11 14.15
C GLY A 427 14.25 -5.78 15.11
N HIS A 428 14.59 -5.75 16.40
CA HIS A 428 13.68 -5.39 17.47
C HIS A 428 14.33 -4.42 18.43
N ASP A 429 13.53 -3.53 19.03
CA ASP A 429 13.97 -2.70 20.16
C ASP A 429 14.07 -3.54 21.47
N PRO A 430 14.56 -2.98 22.58
CA PRO A 430 14.64 -3.71 23.85
C PRO A 430 13.30 -4.18 24.44
N GLU A 431 12.19 -3.53 24.08
CA GLU A 431 10.82 -3.87 24.53
C GLU A 431 10.13 -4.84 23.54
N GLY A 432 10.79 -5.20 22.45
CA GLY A 432 10.33 -6.17 21.47
C GLY A 432 9.56 -5.58 20.29
N ARG A 433 9.49 -4.25 20.15
CA ARG A 433 8.88 -3.61 18.97
C ARG A 433 9.70 -3.89 17.73
N LEU A 434 9.02 -4.02 16.60
CA LEU A 434 9.66 -4.14 15.30
C LEU A 434 10.45 -2.87 14.97
N LEU A 435 11.69 -3.06 14.56
CA LEU A 435 12.46 -2.03 13.86
C LEU A 435 12.30 -2.31 12.36
N LEU A 436 11.81 -1.29 11.66
CA LEU A 436 11.57 -1.35 10.22
C LEU A 436 12.72 -0.72 9.47
N GLY A 437 12.94 -1.22 8.27
CA GLY A 437 13.87 -0.62 7.32
C GLY A 437 13.50 -1.06 5.92
N GLU A 438 14.10 -0.39 4.94
CA GLU A 438 13.84 -0.72 3.55
C GLU A 438 14.72 -1.88 3.11
N GLN A 439 14.16 -2.69 2.22
CA GLN A 439 14.86 -3.72 1.50
C GLN A 439 14.54 -3.63 0.02
N GLN A 440 15.59 -3.78 -0.79
CA GLN A 440 15.50 -3.91 -2.22
C GLN A 440 16.06 -5.25 -2.65
N GLY A 441 15.59 -5.74 -3.78
CA GLY A 441 16.14 -6.93 -4.39
C GLY A 441 17.57 -6.72 -4.88
N ALA A 442 18.37 -7.78 -4.92
CA ALA A 442 19.78 -7.66 -5.30
C ALA A 442 19.92 -7.13 -6.73
N GLY A 443 20.77 -6.12 -6.91
CA GLY A 443 21.03 -5.52 -8.21
C GLY A 443 21.72 -6.50 -9.16
N LEU A 444 21.32 -6.47 -10.43
CA LEU A 444 21.85 -7.30 -11.50
C LEU A 444 22.23 -6.45 -12.72
N THR A 445 23.15 -6.97 -13.51
CA THR A 445 23.40 -6.49 -14.87
C THR A 445 23.46 -7.67 -15.82
N ARG A 446 22.56 -7.71 -16.80
CA ARG A 446 22.62 -8.70 -17.86
C ARG A 446 23.57 -8.22 -18.95
N VAL A 447 24.46 -9.10 -19.39
CA VAL A 447 25.34 -8.90 -20.54
C VAL A 447 24.75 -9.67 -21.71
N LEU A 448 24.25 -8.95 -22.71
CA LEU A 448 23.66 -9.49 -23.94
C LEU A 448 24.63 -9.28 -25.11
N PRO A 449 25.17 -10.35 -25.71
CA PRO A 449 25.93 -10.23 -26.96
C PRO A 449 25.05 -9.67 -28.08
N LEU A 450 25.53 -8.70 -28.85
CA LEU A 450 24.76 -8.07 -29.94
C LEU A 450 24.47 -9.02 -31.12
N GLN A 451 25.15 -10.18 -31.18
CA GLN A 451 24.90 -11.23 -32.18
C GLN A 451 24.15 -12.43 -31.58
N ALA A 452 23.62 -12.30 -30.37
CA ALA A 452 22.77 -13.30 -29.74
C ALA A 452 21.54 -13.59 -30.61
N LYS A 453 21.09 -14.84 -30.57
CA LYS A 453 19.86 -15.30 -31.21
C LYS A 453 18.67 -15.38 -30.23
N GLY A 454 18.87 -14.96 -28.98
CA GLY A 454 17.83 -14.98 -27.96
C GLY A 454 17.68 -16.33 -27.27
N VAL A 455 18.69 -17.19 -27.38
CA VAL A 455 18.65 -18.52 -26.76
C VAL A 455 19.09 -18.43 -25.31
N ARG A 456 18.47 -19.23 -24.44
CA ARG A 456 18.87 -19.31 -23.03
C ARG A 456 20.36 -19.62 -22.92
N GLY A 457 21.03 -18.86 -22.06
CA GLY A 457 22.45 -18.97 -21.79
C GLY A 457 23.39 -18.21 -22.72
N GLU A 458 22.87 -17.51 -23.74
CA GLU A 458 23.67 -16.51 -24.44
C GLU A 458 23.95 -15.30 -23.53
N GLY A 459 25.23 -15.02 -23.30
CA GLY A 459 25.68 -13.91 -22.45
C GLY A 459 25.97 -14.33 -21.02
N ALA A 460 25.74 -13.42 -20.07
CA ALA A 460 25.92 -13.66 -18.64
C ALA A 460 25.06 -12.73 -17.79
N VAL A 461 24.95 -13.06 -16.50
CA VAL A 461 24.39 -12.16 -15.49
C VAL A 461 25.49 -11.77 -14.52
N LEU A 462 25.66 -10.49 -14.29
CA LEU A 462 26.52 -9.94 -13.25
C LEU A 462 25.64 -9.63 -12.04
N GLY A 463 26.06 -10.07 -10.85
CA GLY A 463 25.47 -9.61 -9.61
C GLY A 463 25.98 -8.24 -9.19
N GLU A 464 25.49 -7.78 -8.04
CA GLU A 464 25.91 -6.51 -7.45
C GLU A 464 27.43 -6.46 -7.21
N ALA A 465 28.01 -5.28 -7.41
CA ALA A 465 29.44 -5.08 -7.24
C ALA A 465 29.83 -5.33 -5.77
N MET A 466 30.79 -6.23 -5.57
CA MET A 466 31.36 -6.51 -4.27
C MET A 466 32.46 -5.50 -3.92
N MET A 467 33.04 -5.62 -2.72
CA MET A 467 34.21 -4.85 -2.30
C MET A 467 35.31 -4.88 -3.38
N GLY A 468 35.81 -3.71 -3.77
CA GLY A 468 36.78 -3.57 -4.85
C GLY A 468 36.17 -3.44 -6.25
N GLY A 469 34.84 -3.32 -6.37
CA GLY A 469 34.15 -3.06 -7.64
C GLY A 469 33.99 -4.30 -8.54
N VAL A 470 34.24 -5.50 -8.00
CA VAL A 470 34.16 -6.75 -8.75
C VAL A 470 32.77 -7.34 -8.61
N SER A 471 32.05 -7.50 -9.73
CA SER A 471 30.76 -8.20 -9.74
C SER A 471 30.94 -9.72 -9.91
N PRO A 472 30.18 -10.56 -9.19
CA PRO A 472 30.10 -11.98 -9.47
C PRO A 472 29.44 -12.18 -10.84
N ARG A 473 30.04 -13.00 -11.69
CA ARG A 473 29.56 -13.32 -13.03
C ARG A 473 29.00 -14.73 -13.06
N PHE A 474 27.73 -14.84 -13.44
CA PHE A 474 26.98 -16.08 -13.62
C PHE A 474 26.86 -16.39 -15.11
N GLU A 475 27.38 -17.54 -15.51
CA GLU A 475 27.32 -18.05 -16.87
C GLU A 475 26.49 -19.33 -16.87
N TRP A 476 25.40 -19.33 -17.64
CA TRP A 476 24.53 -20.50 -17.75
C TRP A 476 25.28 -21.70 -18.32
N ARG A 477 24.98 -22.89 -17.78
CA ARG A 477 25.57 -24.16 -18.22
C ARG A 477 24.54 -25.08 -18.86
N ARG A 478 23.40 -25.23 -18.21
CA ARG A 478 22.31 -26.13 -18.59
C ARG A 478 21.08 -25.85 -17.74
N ASP A 479 19.96 -26.40 -18.15
CA ASP A 479 18.75 -26.48 -17.33
C ASP A 479 18.69 -27.81 -16.57
N SER A 480 17.89 -27.85 -15.51
CA SER A 480 17.43 -29.09 -14.90
C SER A 480 16.64 -29.93 -15.90
N ARG A 481 16.54 -31.24 -15.66
CA ARG A 481 15.84 -32.18 -16.55
C ARG A 481 14.36 -31.88 -16.72
N ASP A 482 13.74 -31.27 -15.72
CA ASP A 482 12.35 -30.80 -15.74
C ASP A 482 12.19 -29.37 -16.31
N GLY A 483 13.31 -28.70 -16.64
CA GLY A 483 13.33 -27.34 -17.18
C GLY A 483 12.98 -26.23 -16.19
N ARG A 484 12.82 -26.54 -14.89
CA ARG A 484 12.33 -25.60 -13.88
C ARG A 484 13.43 -24.71 -13.27
N LEU A 485 14.70 -25.15 -13.33
CA LEU A 485 15.86 -24.43 -12.76
C LEU A 485 17.00 -24.34 -13.77
N GLY A 486 17.76 -23.24 -13.74
CA GLY A 486 19.03 -23.09 -14.45
C GLY A 486 20.23 -23.39 -13.55
N ALA A 487 21.24 -24.06 -14.10
CA ALA A 487 22.54 -24.27 -13.47
C ALA A 487 23.57 -23.27 -14.04
N TYR A 488 24.25 -22.53 -13.17
CA TYR A 488 25.20 -21.48 -13.54
C TYR A 488 26.59 -21.77 -12.98
N ALA A 489 27.65 -21.50 -13.75
CA ALA A 489 28.98 -21.31 -13.19
C ALA A 489 29.12 -19.89 -12.66
N CYS A 490 29.77 -19.72 -11.52
CA CYS A 490 29.98 -18.42 -10.88
C CYS A 490 31.48 -18.10 -10.83
N ARG A 491 31.86 -16.88 -11.24
CA ARG A 491 33.22 -16.36 -11.17
C ARG A 491 33.24 -14.98 -10.54
N ILE A 492 34.14 -14.72 -9.60
CA ILE A 492 34.33 -13.40 -8.97
C ILE A 492 35.74 -12.90 -9.35
N GLY A 493 35.82 -11.98 -10.30
CA GLY A 493 37.12 -11.53 -10.83
C GLY A 493 37.87 -12.69 -11.49
N ASP A 494 39.06 -13.03 -10.98
CA ASP A 494 39.84 -14.19 -11.43
C ASP A 494 39.47 -15.50 -10.69
N TRP A 495 38.63 -15.42 -9.66
CA TRP A 495 38.27 -16.56 -8.83
C TRP A 495 37.10 -17.34 -9.42
N GLN A 496 37.37 -18.50 -10.00
CA GLN A 496 36.33 -19.46 -10.40
C GLN A 496 35.83 -20.22 -9.17
N LEU A 497 34.53 -20.13 -8.87
CA LEU A 497 33.92 -20.95 -7.81
C LEU A 497 33.66 -22.36 -8.34
N GLU A 498 34.03 -23.37 -7.54
CA GLU A 498 33.77 -24.76 -7.87
C GLU A 498 32.29 -25.12 -7.70
N GLY A 499 31.73 -25.84 -8.67
CA GLY A 499 30.33 -26.30 -8.64
C GLY A 499 29.39 -25.53 -9.55
N GLU A 500 28.13 -25.96 -9.54
CA GLU A 500 27.00 -25.33 -10.23
C GLU A 500 26.13 -24.60 -9.20
N TRP A 501 25.66 -23.40 -9.53
CA TRP A 501 24.96 -22.49 -8.64
C TRP A 501 23.62 -22.07 -9.23
N LEU A 502 22.67 -21.70 -8.37
CA LEU A 502 21.45 -21.02 -8.79
C LEU A 502 21.72 -19.52 -8.97
N LEU A 503 20.83 -18.85 -9.70
CA LEU A 503 20.89 -17.40 -9.86
C LEU A 503 20.48 -16.64 -8.59
N ASP A 504 19.74 -17.26 -7.67
CA ASP A 504 19.35 -16.62 -6.40
C ASP A 504 20.58 -16.45 -5.49
N HIS A 505 21.00 -15.19 -5.31
CA HIS A 505 22.18 -14.80 -4.53
C HIS A 505 21.96 -13.49 -3.79
N ARG A 506 22.75 -13.25 -2.72
CA ARG A 506 22.75 -11.96 -2.00
C ARG A 506 24.18 -11.51 -1.75
N VAL A 507 24.48 -10.24 -2.03
CA VAL A 507 25.71 -9.59 -1.57
C VAL A 507 25.42 -8.99 -0.20
N SER A 508 26.32 -9.19 0.77
CA SER A 508 26.19 -8.55 2.08
C SER A 508 26.32 -7.04 1.97
N ASP A 509 25.65 -6.29 2.83
CA ASP A 509 25.81 -4.83 3.01
C ASP A 509 27.25 -4.30 3.04
N CYS A 510 28.20 -5.03 3.62
CA CYS A 510 29.62 -4.66 3.63
C CYS A 510 30.40 -4.99 2.34
N GLY A 511 29.73 -5.56 1.32
CA GLY A 511 30.28 -5.98 0.04
C GLY A 511 31.29 -7.14 0.10
N ARG A 512 31.62 -7.67 1.28
CA ARG A 512 32.64 -8.72 1.46
C ARG A 512 32.15 -10.12 1.13
N PHE A 513 30.87 -10.40 1.41
CA PHE A 513 30.33 -11.75 1.35
C PHE A 513 29.30 -11.89 0.22
N LEU A 514 29.32 -13.03 -0.46
CA LEU A 514 28.31 -13.42 -1.44
C LEU A 514 27.67 -14.74 -1.00
N ALA A 515 26.37 -14.72 -0.71
CA ALA A 515 25.58 -15.91 -0.42
C ALA A 515 25.11 -16.56 -1.72
N LEU A 516 25.28 -17.88 -1.82
CA LEU A 516 24.97 -18.69 -2.99
C LEU A 516 24.26 -19.98 -2.58
N ILE A 517 23.29 -20.40 -3.40
CA ILE A 517 22.66 -21.71 -3.30
C ILE A 517 23.23 -22.60 -4.40
N ALA A 518 23.75 -23.78 -4.05
CA ALA A 518 24.23 -24.72 -5.05
C ALA A 518 23.05 -25.35 -5.81
N PHE A 519 23.23 -25.54 -7.11
CA PHE A 519 22.27 -26.24 -7.95
C PHE A 519 22.13 -27.70 -7.50
N ALA A 520 20.91 -28.23 -7.57
CA ALA A 520 20.60 -29.63 -7.29
C ALA A 520 19.66 -30.16 -8.37
N GLU A 521 19.94 -31.38 -8.85
CA GLU A 521 19.11 -32.07 -9.83
C GLU A 521 18.10 -32.98 -9.13
N ALA A 522 16.87 -33.05 -9.65
CA ALA A 522 15.88 -34.01 -9.18
C ALA A 522 16.45 -35.45 -9.19
N PRO A 523 16.25 -36.25 -8.13
CA PRO A 523 15.24 -36.10 -7.07
C PRO A 523 15.60 -35.17 -5.91
N ALA A 524 16.80 -34.57 -5.93
CA ALA A 524 17.20 -33.61 -4.92
C ALA A 524 16.60 -32.22 -5.18
N VAL A 525 16.47 -31.43 -4.12
CA VAL A 525 16.11 -30.00 -4.18
C VAL A 525 17.29 -29.14 -3.70
N PRO A 526 17.31 -27.82 -3.97
CA PRO A 526 18.35 -26.94 -3.48
C PRO A 526 18.48 -27.00 -1.95
N HIS A 527 19.67 -27.36 -1.46
CA HIS A 527 19.91 -27.57 -0.02
C HIS A 527 21.30 -27.20 0.49
N ARG A 528 22.26 -26.98 -0.43
CA ARG A 528 23.62 -26.58 -0.06
C ARG A 528 23.71 -25.07 -0.16
N LEU A 529 23.91 -24.43 0.99
CA LEU A 529 24.13 -22.99 1.09
C LEU A 529 25.61 -22.72 1.34
N CYS A 530 26.19 -21.80 0.55
CA CYS A 530 27.56 -21.38 0.69
C CYS A 530 27.65 -19.85 0.80
N VAL A 531 28.59 -19.33 1.57
CA VAL A 531 28.98 -17.93 1.56
C VAL A 531 30.43 -17.81 1.09
N ALA A 532 30.65 -17.13 -0.03
CA ALA A 532 31.98 -16.78 -0.50
C ALA A 532 32.49 -15.55 0.27
N ASP A 533 33.62 -15.71 0.98
CA ASP A 533 34.33 -14.62 1.62
C ASP A 533 35.39 -14.09 0.66
N LEU A 534 35.14 -12.92 0.05
CA LEU A 534 36.00 -12.36 -0.97
C LEU A 534 37.39 -11.99 -0.43
N GLN A 535 37.48 -11.58 0.83
CA GLN A 535 38.75 -11.17 1.44
C GLN A 535 39.66 -12.38 1.70
N ARG A 536 39.07 -13.50 2.13
CA ARG A 536 39.81 -14.74 2.42
C ARG A 536 39.91 -15.69 1.23
N ARG A 537 39.09 -15.47 0.19
CA ARG A 537 38.93 -16.34 -0.99
C ARG A 537 38.60 -17.78 -0.58
N VAL A 538 37.64 -17.94 0.33
CA VAL A 538 37.14 -19.25 0.82
C VAL A 538 35.63 -19.34 0.67
N LEU A 539 35.13 -20.56 0.49
CA LEU A 539 33.71 -20.88 0.54
C LEU A 539 33.35 -21.48 1.90
N LEU A 540 32.42 -20.84 2.60
CA LEU A 540 31.89 -21.29 3.88
C LEU A 540 30.57 -22.02 3.64
N GLU A 541 30.55 -23.35 3.77
CA GLU A 541 29.32 -24.16 3.60
C GLU A 541 28.54 -24.25 4.92
N PHE A 542 27.21 -24.20 4.85
CA PHE A 542 26.34 -24.48 5.99
C PHE A 542 26.11 -25.99 6.15
N ALA A 543 26.58 -26.56 7.26
CA ALA A 543 26.62 -28.01 7.47
C ALA A 543 25.24 -28.69 7.56
N GLN A 544 24.18 -27.99 7.98
CA GLN A 544 22.88 -28.63 8.26
C GLN A 544 22.04 -28.94 7.01
N ARG A 545 22.38 -28.36 5.84
CA ARG A 545 21.76 -28.66 4.54
C ARG A 545 20.21 -28.64 4.55
N PRO A 546 19.57 -27.52 4.93
CA PRO A 546 18.12 -27.41 4.94
C PRO A 546 17.55 -27.44 3.51
N LEU A 547 16.26 -27.77 3.34
CA LEU A 547 15.58 -27.56 2.05
C LEU A 547 15.36 -26.05 1.86
N ILE A 548 15.99 -25.44 0.87
CA ILE A 548 16.00 -23.99 0.67
C ILE A 548 14.89 -23.61 -0.32
N ALA A 549 13.98 -22.73 0.10
CA ALA A 549 12.98 -22.12 -0.79
C ALA A 549 13.53 -20.89 -1.51
N GLY A 550 14.38 -20.10 -0.84
CA GLY A 550 15.02 -18.92 -1.42
C GLY A 550 15.77 -18.09 -0.38
N LEU A 551 16.65 -17.20 -0.84
CA LEU A 551 17.32 -16.23 0.00
C LEU A 551 16.40 -15.05 0.30
N LEU A 552 16.39 -14.57 1.54
CA LEU A 552 15.59 -13.42 1.93
C LEU A 552 16.46 -12.16 1.93
N ASP A 553 17.54 -12.14 2.71
CA ASP A 553 18.28 -10.90 3.01
C ASP A 553 19.69 -11.18 3.54
N PHE A 554 20.63 -10.22 3.42
CA PHE A 554 21.99 -10.36 3.94
C PHE A 554 22.55 -9.03 4.47
N ARG A 555 22.36 -8.77 5.77
CA ARG A 555 22.80 -7.54 6.45
C ARG A 555 23.47 -7.81 7.79
N ALA A 556 24.36 -6.91 8.20
CA ALA A 556 25.07 -6.95 9.48
C ALA A 556 25.73 -8.32 9.76
N GLY A 557 26.27 -8.97 8.73
CA GLY A 557 26.89 -10.30 8.84
C GLY A 557 25.90 -11.45 9.13
N VAL A 558 24.60 -11.23 8.95
CA VAL A 558 23.53 -12.22 9.11
C VAL A 558 22.82 -12.45 7.78
N LEU A 559 22.88 -13.69 7.30
CA LEU A 559 22.16 -14.17 6.14
C LEU A 559 20.80 -14.75 6.57
N SER A 560 19.71 -14.27 5.98
CA SER A 560 18.36 -14.80 6.16
C SER A 560 17.90 -15.55 4.91
N LEU A 561 17.29 -16.71 5.10
CA LEU A 561 16.74 -17.55 4.03
C LEU A 561 15.43 -18.21 4.47
N ALA A 562 14.57 -18.54 3.52
CA ALA A 562 13.38 -19.34 3.75
C ALA A 562 13.70 -20.83 3.55
N CYS A 563 13.32 -21.66 4.51
CA CYS A 563 13.52 -23.11 4.45
C CYS A 563 12.18 -23.84 4.51
N ILE A 564 12.02 -24.88 3.70
CA ILE A 564 10.87 -25.77 3.72
C ILE A 564 11.08 -26.77 4.88
N VAL A 565 10.14 -26.79 5.83
CA VAL A 565 10.23 -27.64 7.03
C VAL A 565 9.17 -28.74 7.02
N GLY A 566 8.03 -28.50 6.36
CA GLY A 566 6.94 -29.46 6.30
C GLY A 566 5.84 -29.02 5.35
N ARG A 567 4.67 -29.60 5.55
CA ARG A 567 3.44 -29.35 4.79
C ARG A 567 2.23 -29.49 5.71
N LEU A 568 1.19 -28.72 5.42
CA LEU A 568 -0.07 -28.75 6.15
C LEU A 568 -1.21 -29.01 5.18
N GLY A 569 -2.16 -29.88 5.55
CA GLY A 569 -3.40 -30.06 4.80
C GLY A 569 -4.16 -28.73 4.58
N ARG A 570 -4.81 -28.59 3.43
CA ARG A 570 -5.51 -27.34 3.05
C ARG A 570 -6.57 -26.93 4.07
N ASP A 571 -7.35 -27.89 4.55
CA ASP A 571 -8.47 -27.67 5.48
C ASP A 571 -8.03 -27.68 6.95
N GLU A 572 -6.77 -27.98 7.23
CA GLU A 572 -6.23 -27.96 8.59
C GLU A 572 -5.99 -26.53 9.06
N ARG A 573 -6.30 -26.30 10.34
CA ARG A 573 -6.13 -24.99 10.96
C ARG A 573 -4.68 -24.79 11.39
N ASP A 574 -4.07 -23.73 10.85
CA ASP A 574 -2.76 -23.27 11.30
C ASP A 574 -2.83 -22.71 12.73
N THR A 575 -1.99 -23.23 13.62
CA THR A 575 -1.82 -22.74 15.00
C THR A 575 -0.35 -22.78 15.41
N ALA A 576 0.03 -22.01 16.45
CA ALA A 576 1.40 -22.00 16.96
C ALA A 576 1.92 -23.39 17.38
N LEU A 577 1.04 -24.31 17.79
CA LEU A 577 1.37 -25.69 18.17
C LEU A 577 1.33 -26.68 17.00
N HIS A 578 0.72 -26.30 15.88
CA HIS A 578 0.51 -27.16 14.72
C HIS A 578 0.66 -26.34 13.44
N ARG A 579 1.88 -26.29 12.91
CA ARG A 579 2.22 -25.60 11.65
C ARG A 579 2.30 -26.53 10.44
N TYR A 580 2.45 -27.83 10.66
CA TYR A 580 2.52 -28.85 9.61
C TYR A 580 2.17 -30.22 10.20
N ASP A 581 1.57 -31.08 9.37
CA ASP A 581 1.21 -32.47 9.70
C ASP A 581 2.19 -33.47 9.06
N GLN A 582 2.90 -33.05 8.01
CA GLN A 582 3.90 -33.84 7.31
C GLN A 582 5.26 -33.13 7.35
N ALA A 583 6.26 -33.75 7.98
CA ALA A 583 7.63 -33.24 7.98
C ALA A 583 8.27 -33.38 6.58
N ALA A 584 9.15 -32.43 6.23
CA ALA A 584 9.90 -32.51 4.99
C ALA A 584 10.85 -33.73 4.99
N PRO A 585 10.95 -34.47 3.88
CA PRO A 585 11.93 -35.54 3.72
C PRO A 585 13.36 -34.98 3.57
N ALA A 586 14.35 -35.87 3.52
CA ALA A 586 15.74 -35.49 3.22
C ALA A 586 15.82 -34.77 1.85
N ALA A 587 16.67 -33.75 1.76
CA ALA A 587 16.77 -32.87 0.60
C ALA A 587 17.06 -33.62 -0.71
N GLU A 588 17.78 -34.74 -0.64
CA GLU A 588 18.17 -35.58 -1.77
C GLU A 588 16.97 -36.32 -2.41
N GLN A 589 15.81 -36.34 -1.75
CA GLN A 589 14.61 -37.04 -2.20
C GLN A 589 13.35 -36.16 -2.16
N ALA A 590 13.53 -34.85 -1.97
CA ALA A 590 12.43 -33.93 -1.69
C ALA A 590 11.74 -33.34 -2.94
N ALA A 591 12.18 -33.67 -4.17
CA ALA A 591 11.61 -33.07 -5.39
C ALA A 591 10.08 -33.24 -5.48
N GLY A 592 9.58 -34.47 -5.34
CA GLY A 592 8.13 -34.73 -5.35
C GLY A 592 7.40 -34.17 -4.12
N PHE A 593 8.12 -33.91 -3.02
CA PHE A 593 7.53 -33.18 -1.90
C PHE A 593 7.31 -31.73 -2.32
N VAL A 594 8.32 -30.98 -2.75
CA VAL A 594 8.19 -29.52 -2.99
C VAL A 594 7.28 -29.12 -4.17
N GLU A 595 6.78 -30.08 -4.93
CA GLU A 595 5.77 -29.85 -5.97
C GLU A 595 4.48 -29.23 -5.40
N ARG A 596 3.81 -28.47 -6.27
CA ARG A 596 2.53 -27.85 -5.96
C ARG A 596 1.47 -28.94 -5.81
N ASP A 597 0.69 -28.85 -4.74
CA ASP A 597 -0.43 -29.73 -4.44
C ASP A 597 -1.62 -28.85 -4.01
N GLU A 598 -2.80 -29.09 -4.58
CA GLU A 598 -4.00 -28.29 -4.30
C GLU A 598 -4.69 -28.66 -2.99
N HIS A 599 -4.29 -29.80 -2.39
CA HIS A 599 -4.83 -30.31 -1.12
C HIS A 599 -3.95 -29.99 0.08
N SER A 600 -2.81 -29.33 -0.13
CA SER A 600 -1.86 -29.04 0.92
C SER A 600 -1.08 -27.76 0.64
N ARG A 601 -0.38 -27.25 1.66
CA ARG A 601 0.48 -26.07 1.56
C ARG A 601 1.83 -26.34 2.23
N LEU A 602 2.91 -25.93 1.56
CA LEU A 602 4.26 -26.04 2.08
C LEU A 602 4.43 -25.11 3.28
N TYR A 603 4.91 -25.63 4.42
CA TYR A 603 5.28 -24.82 5.55
C TYR A 603 6.75 -24.39 5.43
N GLN A 604 6.95 -23.08 5.34
CA GLN A 604 8.24 -22.42 5.23
C GLN A 604 8.54 -21.66 6.51
N ARG A 605 9.82 -21.65 6.91
CA ARG A 605 10.29 -20.91 8.08
C ARG A 605 11.54 -20.14 7.75
N ARG A 606 11.67 -18.93 8.29
CA ARG A 606 12.89 -18.14 8.23
C ARG A 606 13.99 -18.83 9.04
N LEU A 607 15.16 -18.98 8.43
CA LEU A 607 16.41 -19.35 9.07
C LEU A 607 17.35 -18.14 8.99
N ALA A 608 18.00 -17.81 10.10
CA ALA A 608 19.02 -16.76 10.16
C ALA A 608 20.38 -17.38 10.50
N LEU A 609 21.41 -17.00 9.75
CA LEU A 609 22.76 -17.54 9.86
C LEU A 609 23.76 -16.41 10.05
N ARG A 610 24.54 -16.47 11.12
CA ARG A 610 25.68 -15.57 11.33
C ARG A 610 26.91 -16.11 10.61
N VAL A 611 27.59 -15.25 9.87
CA VAL A 611 28.91 -15.56 9.29
C VAL A 611 29.96 -15.50 10.39
N ALA A 612 30.49 -16.66 10.78
CA ALA A 612 31.59 -16.79 11.74
C ALA A 612 32.94 -16.99 11.01
N ALA A 613 34.03 -17.02 11.77
CA ALA A 613 35.37 -17.18 11.21
C ALA A 613 35.55 -18.49 10.43
N ASP A 614 34.95 -19.59 10.88
CA ASP A 614 35.19 -20.93 10.31
C ASP A 614 33.95 -21.55 9.65
N GLY A 615 32.84 -20.82 9.57
CA GLY A 615 31.60 -21.34 8.97
C GLY A 615 30.36 -20.51 9.26
N LEU A 616 29.21 -21.08 8.92
CA LEU A 616 27.90 -20.47 9.11
C LEU A 616 27.24 -21.04 10.36
N GLN A 617 26.86 -20.15 11.30
CA GLN A 617 26.21 -20.52 12.55
C GLN A 617 24.74 -20.15 12.52
N ALA A 618 23.85 -21.13 12.72
CA ALA A 618 22.43 -20.86 12.87
C ALA A 618 22.14 -20.06 14.14
N LEU A 619 21.39 -18.97 13.98
CA LEU A 619 20.83 -18.21 15.08
C LEU A 619 19.50 -18.84 15.52
N PRO A 620 19.18 -18.81 16.82
CA PRO A 620 17.89 -19.29 17.29
C PRO A 620 16.76 -18.45 16.67
N GLY A 621 15.61 -19.08 16.41
CA GLY A 621 14.38 -18.40 15.97
C GLY A 621 13.67 -17.62 17.08
N TRP A 622 14.30 -17.47 18.25
CA TRP A 622 13.77 -16.79 19.43
C TRP A 622 14.83 -15.85 20.02
N ARG A 623 14.38 -14.83 20.74
CA ARG A 623 15.23 -13.84 21.44
C ARG A 623 15.26 -14.12 22.94
N LEU A 624 16.43 -14.03 23.56
CA LEU A 624 16.52 -13.95 25.03
C LEU A 624 16.27 -12.49 25.44
N VAL A 625 15.29 -12.25 26.31
CA VAL A 625 14.94 -10.89 26.76
C VAL A 625 15.15 -10.73 28.26
N GLU A 626 15.47 -9.52 28.69
CA GLU A 626 15.80 -9.19 30.09
C GLU A 626 14.73 -8.32 30.76
N ARG A 627 13.72 -7.90 30.00
CA ARG A 627 12.66 -6.98 30.46
C ARG A 627 11.29 -7.39 29.90
N PRO A 628 10.20 -6.96 30.53
CA PRO A 628 8.86 -7.12 29.98
C PRO A 628 8.79 -6.61 28.53
N GLN A 629 8.06 -7.32 27.69
CA GLN A 629 7.81 -6.92 26.31
C GLN A 629 6.47 -6.16 26.24
N VAL A 630 6.30 -5.33 25.20
CA VAL A 630 5.07 -4.56 24.96
C VAL A 630 4.00 -5.39 24.24
N ALA A 631 2.75 -4.92 24.25
CA ALA A 631 1.60 -5.62 23.66
C ALA A 631 1.71 -5.87 22.13
N ASN A 632 2.47 -5.04 21.41
CA ASN A 632 2.79 -5.19 19.98
C ASN A 632 4.15 -5.89 19.73
N ALA A 633 4.81 -6.42 20.75
CA ALA A 633 6.11 -7.04 20.58
C ALA A 633 6.04 -8.28 19.68
N ASP A 634 6.99 -8.36 18.75
CA ASP A 634 7.04 -9.39 17.71
C ASP A 634 8.08 -10.49 18.00
N GLY A 635 7.80 -11.66 17.42
CA GLY A 635 8.69 -12.81 17.40
C GLY A 635 8.69 -13.60 18.71
N ASP A 636 9.27 -14.79 18.64
CA ASP A 636 9.38 -15.68 19.79
C ASP A 636 10.45 -15.16 20.76
N PHE A 637 10.21 -15.25 22.06
CA PHE A 637 11.19 -14.84 23.07
C PHE A 637 11.12 -15.65 24.36
N ILE A 638 12.24 -15.65 25.10
CA ILE A 638 12.35 -16.25 26.43
C ILE A 638 12.59 -15.14 27.45
N LEU A 639 11.72 -15.04 28.45
CA LEU A 639 11.91 -14.19 29.63
C LEU A 639 12.28 -15.05 30.85
N PRO A 640 13.54 -15.01 31.32
CA PRO A 640 13.97 -15.69 32.53
C PRO A 640 13.27 -15.13 33.78
N ALA A 641 12.97 -16.00 34.74
CA ALA A 641 12.51 -15.57 36.06
C ALA A 641 13.65 -14.94 36.86
N PRO A 642 13.37 -13.94 37.73
CA PRO A 642 14.34 -13.44 38.69
C PRO A 642 14.98 -14.58 39.49
N GLY A 643 16.31 -14.54 39.61
CA GLY A 643 17.08 -15.62 40.26
C GLY A 643 17.33 -16.87 39.42
N GLY A 644 16.86 -16.92 38.16
CA GLY A 644 17.25 -17.92 37.17
C GLY A 644 16.66 -19.32 37.38
N ARG A 645 15.70 -19.50 38.29
CA ARG A 645 15.14 -20.85 38.60
C ARG A 645 14.04 -21.31 37.66
N ASP A 646 13.59 -20.44 36.76
CA ASP A 646 12.57 -20.73 35.75
C ASP A 646 12.75 -19.76 34.57
N ALA A 647 12.03 -20.00 33.49
CA ALA A 647 11.93 -19.12 32.34
C ALA A 647 10.61 -19.33 31.60
N ALA A 648 10.10 -18.28 30.96
CA ALA A 648 8.89 -18.29 30.16
C ALA A 648 9.24 -18.12 28.69
N TRP A 649 8.98 -19.14 27.86
CA TRP A 649 9.09 -19.05 26.40
C TRP A 649 7.73 -18.73 25.81
N LEU A 650 7.59 -17.57 25.17
CA LEU A 650 6.42 -17.19 24.39
C LEU A 650 6.72 -17.33 22.90
N PHE A 651 5.80 -17.93 22.15
CA PHE A 651 5.93 -18.15 20.72
C PHE A 651 4.60 -18.05 19.98
N GLY A 652 4.70 -17.69 18.69
CA GLY A 652 3.56 -17.72 17.77
C GLY A 652 2.50 -16.63 17.96
N ALA A 653 2.79 -15.57 18.72
CA ALA A 653 1.91 -14.41 18.83
C ALA A 653 1.89 -13.63 17.50
N GLN A 654 0.70 -13.22 17.04
CA GLN A 654 0.51 -12.57 15.74
C GLN A 654 -0.49 -11.41 15.86
N SER A 655 -0.50 -10.51 14.86
CA SER A 655 -1.58 -9.52 14.72
C SER A 655 -2.86 -10.18 14.21
N GLU A 656 -4.00 -9.51 14.37
CA GLU A 656 -5.31 -9.99 13.89
C GLU A 656 -5.35 -10.26 12.37
N TYR A 657 -4.54 -9.54 11.58
CA TYR A 657 -4.50 -9.68 10.12
C TYR A 657 -3.80 -10.95 9.65
N ARG A 658 -2.84 -11.44 10.45
CA ARG A 658 -2.02 -12.62 10.14
C ARG A 658 -1.45 -12.57 8.71
N ASP A 659 -0.89 -11.42 8.32
CA ASP A 659 -0.29 -11.20 7.01
C ASP A 659 1.23 -10.99 7.08
N GLY A 660 1.87 -10.81 5.92
CA GLY A 660 3.30 -10.56 5.79
C GLY A 660 3.69 -9.09 6.02
N TYR A 661 2.71 -8.21 6.24
CA TYR A 661 2.98 -6.81 6.55
C TYR A 661 3.45 -6.68 8.01
N PRO A 662 4.49 -5.88 8.32
CA PRO A 662 5.05 -5.81 9.67
C PRO A 662 4.02 -5.48 10.76
N ARG A 663 3.06 -4.57 10.49
CA ARG A 663 2.01 -4.17 11.45
C ARG A 663 2.60 -3.78 12.82
N GLU A 664 3.69 -3.01 12.82
CA GLU A 664 4.52 -2.68 13.99
C GLU A 664 3.77 -1.96 15.11
N ARG A 665 2.68 -1.27 14.77
CA ARG A 665 1.82 -0.51 15.70
C ARG A 665 0.67 -1.32 16.29
N HIS A 666 0.40 -2.51 15.74
CA HIS A 666 -0.79 -3.30 16.09
C HIS A 666 -0.52 -4.28 17.23
N PRO A 667 -1.55 -4.54 18.06
CA PRO A 667 -1.46 -5.52 19.13
C PRO A 667 -1.22 -6.92 18.59
N ARG A 668 -0.58 -7.77 19.41
CA ARG A 668 -0.38 -9.19 19.11
C ARG A 668 -0.99 -10.07 20.19
N GLY A 669 -1.60 -11.17 19.74
CA GLY A 669 -2.30 -12.14 20.58
C GLY A 669 -2.12 -13.57 20.07
N ASP A 670 -2.94 -14.49 20.57
CA ASP A 670 -2.97 -15.91 20.18
C ASP A 670 -1.64 -16.67 20.38
N GLY A 671 -0.72 -16.13 21.16
CA GLY A 671 0.56 -16.76 21.47
C GLY A 671 0.40 -17.98 22.37
N CYS A 672 1.42 -18.83 22.37
CA CYS A 672 1.58 -19.95 23.28
C CYS A 672 2.76 -19.67 24.23
N LEU A 673 2.60 -20.02 25.50
CA LEU A 673 3.61 -19.93 26.54
C LEU A 673 3.98 -21.33 27.04
N LEU A 674 5.28 -21.60 27.15
CA LEU A 674 5.81 -22.78 27.84
C LEU A 674 6.86 -22.34 28.88
N THR A 675 6.68 -22.73 30.14
CA THR A 675 7.68 -22.45 31.19
C THR A 675 8.70 -23.58 31.33
N ALA A 676 9.90 -23.29 31.86
CA ALA A 676 10.90 -24.31 32.17
C ALA A 676 10.40 -25.28 33.27
N SER A 677 9.52 -24.81 34.18
CA SER A 677 8.78 -25.67 35.11
C SER A 677 7.66 -26.51 34.47
N ARG A 678 7.54 -26.51 33.14
CA ARG A 678 6.63 -27.34 32.33
C ARG A 678 5.15 -26.96 32.44
N ILE A 679 4.85 -25.66 32.57
CA ILE A 679 3.48 -25.15 32.46
C ILE A 679 3.26 -24.63 31.04
N GLY A 680 2.20 -25.12 30.37
CA GLY A 680 1.80 -24.66 29.04
C GLY A 680 0.50 -23.85 29.08
N LEU A 681 0.46 -22.71 28.40
CA LEU A 681 -0.74 -21.86 28.26
C LEU A 681 -0.89 -21.38 26.82
N ALA A 682 -2.10 -21.45 26.26
CA ALA A 682 -2.43 -20.85 24.97
C ALA A 682 -3.18 -19.51 25.15
N ASP A 683 -3.37 -18.82 24.03
CA ASP A 683 -4.14 -17.58 23.92
C ASP A 683 -3.61 -16.48 24.84
N VAL A 684 -2.30 -16.25 24.77
CA VAL A 684 -1.58 -15.22 25.53
C VAL A 684 -1.01 -14.14 24.61
N GLY A 685 -0.95 -12.91 25.12
CA GLY A 685 -0.25 -11.80 24.49
C GLY A 685 1.23 -11.71 24.91
N PRO A 686 2.05 -10.94 24.20
CA PRO A 686 3.49 -10.83 24.47
C PRO A 686 3.82 -10.04 25.74
N ALA A 687 2.91 -9.22 26.25
CA ALA A 687 3.13 -8.50 27.50
C ALA A 687 3.06 -9.46 28.70
N LEU A 688 4.21 -9.70 29.36
CA LEU A 688 4.32 -10.55 30.54
C LEU A 688 5.45 -10.09 31.48
N ILE A 689 5.29 -10.37 32.77
CA ILE A 689 6.27 -10.02 33.82
C ILE A 689 6.28 -11.03 34.97
N TRP A 690 7.47 -11.40 35.41
CA TRP A 690 7.68 -12.19 36.62
C TRP A 690 7.59 -11.31 37.87
N SER A 691 6.97 -11.85 38.92
CA SER A 691 7.13 -11.33 40.29
C SER A 691 8.59 -11.36 40.73
N ALA A 692 8.97 -10.42 41.59
CA ALA A 692 10.35 -10.28 42.08
C ALA A 692 10.92 -11.54 42.76
N ASP A 693 10.07 -12.41 43.32
CA ASP A 693 10.46 -13.68 43.94
C ASP A 693 10.43 -14.87 42.96
N GLY A 694 10.00 -14.65 41.71
CA GLY A 694 9.88 -15.67 40.66
C GLY A 694 8.74 -16.67 40.87
N ARG A 695 7.86 -16.47 41.86
CA ARG A 695 6.75 -17.41 42.15
C ARG A 695 5.59 -17.25 41.18
N TYR A 696 5.27 -16.01 40.85
CA TYR A 696 4.13 -15.65 40.01
C TYR A 696 4.59 -15.10 38.67
N LEU A 697 3.84 -15.43 37.62
CA LEU A 697 3.97 -14.86 36.30
C LEU A 697 2.66 -14.18 35.91
N ALA A 698 2.70 -12.88 35.69
CA ALA A 698 1.59 -12.12 35.15
C ALA A 698 1.68 -12.11 33.61
N LEU A 699 0.57 -12.40 32.97
CA LEU A 699 0.43 -12.54 31.52
C LEU A 699 -0.76 -11.71 31.05
N THR A 700 -0.79 -11.40 29.76
CA THR A 700 -1.98 -10.81 29.15
C THR A 700 -2.68 -11.79 28.22
N ARG A 701 -3.98 -11.62 28.06
CA ARG A 701 -4.78 -12.23 26.99
C ARG A 701 -5.45 -11.13 26.19
N HIS A 702 -5.20 -11.12 24.88
CA HIS A 702 -5.80 -10.20 23.93
C HIS A 702 -7.05 -10.83 23.32
N VAL A 703 -8.13 -10.05 23.24
CA VAL A 703 -9.36 -10.43 22.54
C VAL A 703 -9.74 -9.25 21.63
N PRO A 704 -9.66 -9.42 20.30
CA PRO A 704 -10.07 -8.39 19.36
C PRO A 704 -11.53 -8.01 19.57
N ARG A 705 -11.87 -6.72 19.49
CA ARG A 705 -13.23 -6.22 19.74
C ARG A 705 -14.30 -6.89 18.89
N MET A 706 -13.95 -7.28 17.66
CA MET A 706 -14.86 -7.97 16.73
C MET A 706 -15.17 -9.41 17.15
N GLN A 707 -14.39 -9.98 18.05
CA GLN A 707 -14.57 -11.33 18.60
C GLN A 707 -15.10 -11.30 20.04
N ALA A 708 -15.25 -10.11 20.62
CA ALA A 708 -15.81 -9.96 21.95
C ALA A 708 -17.30 -10.37 21.96
N THR A 709 -17.71 -11.12 22.98
CA THR A 709 -19.12 -11.49 23.21
C THR A 709 -20.00 -10.28 23.51
N GLU A 710 -19.41 -9.19 24.00
CA GLU A 710 -20.07 -7.93 24.28
C GLU A 710 -19.60 -6.86 23.29
N SER A 711 -20.48 -5.93 22.91
CA SER A 711 -20.11 -4.81 22.06
C SER A 711 -19.07 -3.94 22.77
N ALA A 712 -17.84 -3.92 22.25
CA ALA A 712 -16.75 -3.15 22.80
C ALA A 712 -16.25 -2.12 21.77
N ASP A 713 -15.96 -0.91 22.24
CA ASP A 713 -15.40 0.16 21.39
C ASP A 713 -13.91 -0.08 21.08
N THR A 714 -13.22 -0.81 21.96
CA THR A 714 -11.78 -1.10 21.93
C THR A 714 -11.49 -2.58 22.15
N ASP A 715 -10.27 -3.01 21.82
CA ASP A 715 -9.79 -4.36 22.07
C ASP A 715 -9.68 -4.65 23.57
N LEU A 716 -10.00 -5.90 23.94
CA LEU A 716 -10.07 -6.30 25.34
C LEU A 716 -8.79 -7.01 25.76
N TRP A 717 -8.18 -6.52 26.84
CA TRP A 717 -6.98 -7.10 27.43
C TRP A 717 -7.25 -7.59 28.84
N TYR A 718 -7.04 -8.88 29.10
CA TYR A 718 -7.25 -9.48 30.43
C TYR A 718 -5.92 -9.82 31.09
N LEU A 719 -5.82 -9.57 32.39
CA LEU A 719 -4.72 -10.02 33.23
C LEU A 719 -4.90 -11.47 33.63
N LEU A 720 -3.90 -12.30 33.37
CA LEU A 720 -3.80 -13.65 33.90
C LEU A 720 -2.68 -13.71 34.93
N LEU A 721 -2.92 -14.38 36.06
CA LEU A 721 -1.91 -14.62 37.09
C LEU A 721 -1.67 -16.13 37.24
N LEU A 722 -0.48 -16.56 36.85
CA LEU A 722 -0.02 -17.93 36.99
C LEU A 722 0.80 -18.09 38.28
N ASP A 723 0.36 -18.97 39.18
CA ASP A 723 1.15 -19.39 40.36
C ASP A 723 1.94 -20.66 40.02
N MET A 724 3.26 -20.54 39.92
CA MET A 724 4.14 -21.65 39.52
C MET A 724 4.20 -22.76 40.58
N GLN A 725 3.99 -22.43 41.85
CA GLN A 725 4.07 -23.37 42.96
C GLN A 725 2.74 -24.11 43.16
N ALA A 726 1.64 -23.36 43.20
CA ALA A 726 0.31 -23.93 43.36
C ALA A 726 -0.23 -24.53 42.05
N ARG A 727 0.38 -24.21 40.90
CA ARG A 727 -0.03 -24.62 39.54
C ARG A 727 -1.49 -24.26 39.30
N THR A 728 -1.79 -23.00 39.55
CA THR A 728 -3.14 -22.44 39.38
C THR A 728 -3.08 -21.22 38.48
N LEU A 729 -4.12 -21.03 37.68
CA LEU A 729 -4.31 -19.85 36.85
C LEU A 729 -5.49 -19.04 37.39
N ARG A 730 -5.32 -17.72 37.50
CA ARG A 730 -6.39 -16.77 37.81
C ARG A 730 -6.55 -15.80 36.64
N GLN A 731 -7.75 -15.33 36.41
CA GLN A 731 -8.06 -14.32 35.40
C GLN A 731 -8.77 -13.14 36.07
N GLY A 732 -8.30 -11.93 35.79
CA GLY A 732 -8.95 -10.69 36.23
C GLY A 732 -10.25 -10.45 35.44
N GLU A 733 -11.27 -9.94 36.13
CA GLU A 733 -12.55 -9.56 35.52
C GLU A 733 -12.47 -8.19 34.82
N GLN A 734 -11.58 -7.31 35.28
CA GLN A 734 -11.39 -5.98 34.71
C GLN A 734 -10.39 -6.02 33.56
N HIS A 735 -10.69 -5.25 32.52
CA HIS A 735 -9.78 -5.03 31.40
C HIS A 735 -8.60 -4.17 31.84
N LEU A 736 -7.41 -4.50 31.34
CA LEU A 736 -6.18 -3.78 31.64
C LEU A 736 -6.14 -2.37 31.02
N GLY A 737 -6.95 -2.12 29.98
CA GLY A 737 -6.84 -1.00 29.06
C GLY A 737 -6.10 -1.40 27.78
N CYS A 738 -6.01 -0.47 26.82
CA CYS A 738 -5.42 -0.74 25.51
C CYS A 738 -3.89 -0.85 25.58
N MET A 739 -3.30 -1.75 24.79
CA MET A 739 -1.84 -1.90 24.64
C MET A 739 -1.06 -1.99 25.97
N PRO A 740 -1.37 -2.94 26.86
CA PRO A 740 -0.74 -3.03 28.18
C PRO A 740 0.77 -3.27 28.11
N HIS A 741 1.52 -2.55 28.94
CA HIS A 741 2.95 -2.76 29.16
C HIS A 741 3.28 -2.82 30.65
N PHE A 742 3.75 -3.97 31.12
CA PHE A 742 4.12 -4.17 32.52
C PHE A 742 5.41 -3.44 32.89
N LEU A 743 5.39 -2.77 34.04
CA LEU A 743 6.52 -1.99 34.55
C LEU A 743 7.20 -2.69 35.73
N ARG A 744 6.39 -3.23 36.65
CA ARG A 744 6.90 -3.82 37.90
C ARG A 744 5.93 -4.85 38.47
N PHE A 745 6.47 -5.90 39.08
CA PHE A 745 5.70 -6.85 39.87
C PHE A 745 6.48 -7.23 41.14
N ASP A 746 6.02 -6.75 42.28
CA ASP A 746 6.62 -6.99 43.60
C ASP A 746 5.59 -7.52 44.62
N ALA A 747 6.01 -7.60 45.89
CA ALA A 747 5.17 -8.10 46.97
C ALA A 747 3.91 -7.25 47.24
N HIS A 748 3.87 -6.00 46.78
CA HIS A 748 2.73 -5.12 46.96
C HIS A 748 1.71 -5.22 45.83
N GLY A 749 2.13 -5.59 44.62
CA GLY A 749 1.25 -5.69 43.47
C GLY A 749 1.95 -5.57 42.13
N ILE A 750 1.12 -5.43 41.11
CA ILE A 750 1.55 -5.26 39.72
C ILE A 750 1.26 -3.84 39.25
N GLU A 751 2.22 -3.27 38.51
CA GLU A 751 2.15 -1.94 37.91
C GLU A 751 2.35 -2.07 36.39
N TRP A 752 1.49 -1.41 35.63
CA TRP A 752 1.54 -1.37 34.17
C TRP A 752 1.16 0.00 33.64
N ARG A 753 1.36 0.22 32.35
CA ARG A 753 0.85 1.39 31.64
C ARG A 753 0.01 0.96 30.44
N VAL A 754 -0.94 1.80 30.05
CA VAL A 754 -1.83 1.59 28.89
C VAL A 754 -1.93 2.84 28.02
N LEU A 755 -2.33 2.64 26.77
CA LEU A 755 -2.68 3.69 25.83
C LEU A 755 -4.20 3.93 25.81
N PRO A 756 -4.64 5.12 25.34
CA PRO A 756 -6.06 5.38 25.09
C PRO A 756 -6.60 4.66 23.85
N THR A 757 -5.74 4.17 22.95
CA THR A 757 -6.07 3.58 21.65
C THR A 757 -5.55 2.16 21.51
N ASP A 758 -6.18 1.38 20.62
CA ASP A 758 -5.83 -0.04 20.36
C ASP A 758 -4.49 -0.24 19.65
N TRP A 759 -3.88 0.84 19.14
CA TRP A 759 -2.59 0.80 18.46
C TRP A 759 -1.71 1.99 18.88
N GLU A 760 -0.39 1.81 18.75
CA GLU A 760 0.61 2.82 19.10
C GLU A 760 0.81 3.84 17.97
N HIS A 761 0.86 5.13 18.30
CA HIS A 761 1.16 6.23 17.36
C HIS A 761 2.54 6.85 17.67
N GLU A 762 3.06 7.65 16.74
CA GLU A 762 4.36 8.33 16.92
C GLU A 762 4.40 9.24 18.16
N ASP A 763 3.28 9.88 18.50
CA ASP A 763 3.15 10.78 19.65
C ASP A 763 2.70 10.09 20.95
N SER A 764 2.49 8.77 20.95
CA SER A 764 1.90 8.03 22.08
C SER A 764 2.78 8.04 23.35
N ALA A 765 4.04 8.47 23.27
CA ALA A 765 4.94 8.54 24.43
C ALA A 765 4.39 9.39 25.59
N ALA A 766 3.62 10.44 25.30
CA ALA A 766 3.02 11.33 26.31
C ALA A 766 1.65 10.86 26.82
N GLU A 767 1.06 9.83 26.21
CA GLU A 767 -0.34 9.43 26.43
C GLU A 767 -0.48 8.23 27.38
N TRP A 768 0.63 7.59 27.76
CA TRP A 768 0.64 6.43 28.62
C TRP A 768 0.07 6.74 30.01
N GLN A 769 -0.94 5.96 30.42
CA GLN A 769 -1.56 6.05 31.73
C GLN A 769 -1.09 4.91 32.61
N ALA A 770 -0.57 5.23 33.80
CA ALA A 770 -0.12 4.22 34.76
C ALA A 770 -1.30 3.65 35.57
N CYS A 771 -1.30 2.34 35.71
CA CYS A 771 -2.29 1.57 36.45
C CYS A 771 -1.59 0.65 37.47
N ARG A 772 -2.30 0.30 38.54
CA ARG A 772 -1.78 -0.59 39.59
C ARG A 772 -2.88 -1.44 40.17
N GLN A 773 -2.56 -2.70 40.46
CA GLN A 773 -3.44 -3.61 41.18
C GLN A 773 -2.70 -4.31 42.32
N PRO A 774 -3.25 -4.28 43.55
CA PRO A 774 -2.67 -4.99 44.69
C PRO A 774 -2.61 -6.51 44.48
N LEU A 775 -1.52 -7.14 44.91
CA LEU A 775 -1.37 -8.60 44.80
C LEU A 775 -2.45 -9.34 45.60
N GLU A 776 -2.86 -8.82 46.76
CA GLU A 776 -3.94 -9.41 47.57
C GLU A 776 -5.26 -9.54 46.79
N ALA A 777 -5.61 -8.53 45.99
CA ALA A 777 -6.82 -8.53 45.19
C ALA A 777 -6.73 -9.57 44.06
N LEU A 778 -5.55 -9.72 43.46
CA LEU A 778 -5.31 -10.75 42.45
C LEU A 778 -5.36 -12.16 43.03
N LEU A 779 -4.81 -12.37 44.23
CA LEU A 779 -4.83 -13.68 44.89
C LEU A 779 -6.23 -14.08 45.39
N ALA A 780 -7.11 -13.10 45.62
CA ALA A 780 -8.51 -13.34 45.97
C ALA A 780 -9.38 -13.81 44.79
N LEU A 781 -8.89 -13.68 43.54
CA LEU A 781 -9.60 -14.16 42.36
C LEU A 781 -9.72 -15.69 42.36
N PRO A 782 -10.79 -16.26 41.76
CA PRO A 782 -10.97 -17.69 41.62
C PRO A 782 -9.76 -18.36 40.94
N ALA A 783 -9.19 -19.37 41.60
CA ALA A 783 -8.02 -20.10 41.12
C ALA A 783 -8.45 -21.38 40.41
N ALA A 784 -8.19 -21.48 39.11
CA ALA A 784 -8.39 -22.70 38.33
C ALA A 784 -7.13 -23.59 38.42
N PRO A 785 -7.24 -24.85 38.88
CA PRO A 785 -6.09 -25.76 38.93
C PRO A 785 -5.68 -26.21 37.52
N LEU A 786 -4.38 -26.24 37.26
CA LEU A 786 -3.81 -26.86 36.08
C LEU A 786 -3.79 -28.38 36.26
N GLN A 787 -4.04 -29.10 35.17
CA GLN A 787 -4.11 -30.56 35.17
C GLN A 787 -2.80 -31.15 34.63
N PRO A 788 -2.28 -32.21 35.25
CA PRO A 788 -1.09 -32.88 34.75
C PRO A 788 -1.43 -33.65 33.46
N SER A 789 -0.58 -33.51 32.44
CA SER A 789 -0.65 -34.28 31.19
C SER A 789 0.75 -34.66 30.73
N GLY A 790 1.11 -35.93 30.92
CA GLY A 790 2.48 -36.40 30.76
C GLY A 790 3.43 -35.65 31.69
N GLU A 791 4.38 -34.91 31.11
CA GLU A 791 5.33 -34.09 31.86
C GLU A 791 4.87 -32.63 32.06
N LEU A 792 3.75 -32.23 31.48
CA LEU A 792 3.27 -30.86 31.44
C LEU A 792 2.12 -30.62 32.43
N TRP A 793 1.90 -29.34 32.74
CA TRP A 793 0.71 -28.85 33.44
C TRP A 793 -0.05 -27.91 32.52
N LEU A 794 -1.30 -28.24 32.23
CA LEU A 794 -2.11 -27.55 31.22
C LEU A 794 -3.47 -27.15 31.81
N PRO A 795 -4.07 -26.04 31.35
CA PRO A 795 -5.48 -25.75 31.59
C PRO A 795 -6.37 -26.86 31.04
N ALA A 796 -7.57 -27.03 31.62
CA ALA A 796 -8.53 -28.03 31.15
C ALA A 796 -8.87 -27.90 29.65
N ALA A 797 -8.95 -26.67 29.14
CA ALA A 797 -9.20 -26.37 27.73
C ALA A 797 -8.08 -26.87 26.79
N GLU A 798 -6.85 -27.00 27.29
CA GLU A 798 -5.67 -27.39 26.50
C GLU A 798 -5.41 -28.89 26.48
N LEU A 799 -6.13 -29.68 27.29
CA LEU A 799 -5.90 -31.12 27.36
C LEU A 799 -6.20 -31.85 26.05
N ALA A 800 -7.15 -31.33 25.26
CA ALA A 800 -7.45 -31.86 23.92
C ALA A 800 -6.27 -31.70 22.94
N ARG A 801 -5.34 -30.76 23.21
CA ARG A 801 -4.14 -30.49 22.41
C ARG A 801 -2.85 -30.96 23.10
N ALA A 802 -2.95 -31.77 24.15
CA ALA A 802 -1.79 -32.14 24.97
C ALA A 802 -0.65 -32.81 24.19
N GLU A 803 -0.96 -33.62 23.18
CA GLU A 803 0.06 -34.25 22.33
C GLU A 803 0.88 -33.22 21.54
N GLN A 804 0.24 -32.16 21.04
CA GLN A 804 0.92 -31.07 20.33
C GLN A 804 1.88 -30.33 21.26
N TRP A 805 1.45 -30.05 22.49
CA TRP A 805 2.29 -29.45 23.53
C TRP A 805 3.49 -30.33 23.89
N GLN A 806 3.30 -31.65 23.99
CA GLN A 806 4.36 -32.60 24.30
C GLN A 806 5.39 -32.75 23.17
N GLY A 807 4.98 -32.49 21.92
CA GLY A 807 5.84 -32.54 20.74
C GLY A 807 6.82 -31.37 20.58
N LEU A 808 6.71 -30.31 21.39
CA LEU A 808 7.55 -29.11 21.27
C LEU A 808 9.03 -29.38 21.62
N ASP A 809 9.94 -28.85 20.80
CA ASP A 809 11.39 -28.85 21.11
C ASP A 809 11.72 -27.80 22.18
N ARG A 810 11.73 -28.26 23.42
CA ARG A 810 12.05 -27.46 24.62
C ARG A 810 13.53 -27.48 25.02
N ARG A 811 14.45 -27.94 24.16
CA ARG A 811 15.88 -28.03 24.52
C ARG A 811 16.47 -26.69 24.98
N HIS A 812 16.00 -25.59 24.40
CA HIS A 812 16.46 -24.26 24.77
C HIS A 812 16.05 -23.85 26.20
N LEU A 813 14.99 -24.42 26.79
CA LEU A 813 14.58 -24.15 28.18
C LEU A 813 15.39 -24.94 29.23
N GLN A 814 16.19 -25.93 28.81
CA GLN A 814 16.89 -26.84 29.73
C GLN A 814 17.86 -26.13 30.69
N ALA A 815 18.43 -24.98 30.27
CA ALA A 815 19.32 -24.19 31.10
C ALA A 815 18.67 -23.76 32.43
N TRP A 816 17.34 -23.58 32.45
CA TRP A 816 16.58 -23.16 33.63
C TRP A 816 15.92 -24.33 34.38
N CYS A 817 15.80 -25.51 33.73
CA CYS A 817 15.30 -26.72 34.37
C CYS A 817 16.27 -27.29 35.42
N ASN A 818 17.58 -27.15 35.18
CA ASN A 818 18.65 -27.83 35.93
C ASN A 818 19.20 -27.01 37.12
N MET A 819 18.70 -25.80 37.35
CA MET A 819 19.11 -24.93 38.48
C MET A 819 18.29 -25.17 39.77
N ARG A 820 17.72 -26.38 39.93
CA ARG A 820 16.91 -26.76 41.09
C ARG A 820 17.75 -27.12 42.31
#